data_AF-A0A6P1M733-F1
#
_entry.id   AF-A0A6P1M733-F1
#
_cell.length_a   1.000
_cell.length_b   1.000
_cell.length_c   1.000
_cell.angle_alpha   90.00
_cell.angle_beta   90.00
_cell.angle_gamma   90.00
#
_symmetry.space_group_name_H-M   'P 1'
#
loop_
_entity.id
_entity.type
_entity.pdbx_description
1 polymer ?
#
loop_
_entity_poly.entity_id
_entity_poly.type
_entity_poly.pdbx_seq_one_letter_code
_entity_poly.pdbx_strand_id
1 'polypeptide(L)'
;MKKTVLASFAIAASCSAAPWWDDFPRIVSDSTSQQIHVTTNHHGNVNMNANGQDPSWGTFFQADGIVRKTSWIEKFQGAGLKQIGYFETYGQSYCLVAELEAWDQTNLTPILHHHWSWKSYSGGTIRWLGAKDFFDDEEFARPYTRTHPRYGGPAMTYPDGTLATGYDGPHTDPRNSRVYDAACSKNVLGELSIDDYRSIDGAPTNGLVYVEESDSYAGLIMFKKDSACPFWNDYTYASTLQAADAGIDGMWTDNYGPWDSLGSTPVKRGFGDWSVARFRDHLANSFSSVDLLSMGIADVSTFDIREYLRAEASAFGWDGSNLNSSVWKDSRWLDDPLWRAYLIFKRQVGTEALSGYYAAVKSAAAAAGNDEFLVAGNDIPGFSLGWSRGDLDMVSTEMSLGYKTSSGPDGFTLPPVGRYAPFYKLAREHAQSRFVNVWLYNDSYEAELAHPELCHALYYEMLATHTFPKFDPASSRIPGDEQTNTGFFEFVEFVAPIYGDRIPVEKVGLYYSSSSILRQMTPGGFVDFNGQPHQFSFWGWATALTELHIPYRVLPEWKLNAEELAGLDLLILPNVDVLDPADVSGVLELWLNAGGRLVIAGDCGIYLGESGNFALNTNGLSVASIMNHANVTVLPGNLGMDYYLAYENRSAAQRAQFDAALNDLAPRVETTASHKTGITLYADEGAGRFFMDVNNVDIDINSYTVTGTGSVEIEAELPAWLCGKDLQVKVVSPDDAMINLIDAADTNHVKIALSSIDRYVGVIIEEAVHWADPGHSGSWNVATNWIPSAPAADNGVVWNYAPGNPSITINEPAEAGWFKASRSNSASNYWNTAGLRIVNDGLSTGRFAVGDGTGSIDMFDNVWFGARLAVVNGDENAAADIVDAGGIAVRNFLLDTVGLSSNISYYTHEAGALTVQTQIELGGVSKSGDATVFRQTAGTVTVNHWDYGLRLGQNLTRGKYILDGGTASVSTVTFANPDSVFEFNSGVFAPGARDALVKTAAGGSVQLAGTGTREFRIESGYSMQLEPGVTIADKPGESGTLRKTGGGTLELDDASGISGMIDVREGMLSATTLHPDLYLLIGAAVVSLSENIAVRALSFDGGQSWASAGSWGAPGSGADYDSFRLGGSGMLQVVSDAIPPEAWTALQFSPAQIAVGLSKDNADPDGDGFDNWHEYVAGTDPTNAESVLQLSGEFPDLWFATQTGRLYAVFVSTNLQSRQWSVLTNSEGNGAGFSIIDTNRFMQGYYKVDVLLP
;
A
#
# COMPACT_ATOMS: atom_id res chain seq x y z
N MET A 1 26.10 38.87 -22.18
CA MET A 1 27.21 39.31 -21.32
C MET A 1 28.02 38.05 -21.00
N LYS A 2 29.29 37.99 -21.40
CA LYS A 2 30.14 36.78 -21.31
C LYS A 2 30.63 36.53 -19.87
N LYS A 3 30.88 35.25 -19.58
CA LYS A 3 31.89 34.65 -18.69
C LYS A 3 31.46 34.14 -17.29
N THR A 4 31.55 32.80 -17.19
CA THR A 4 32.37 32.04 -16.21
C THR A 4 31.79 31.81 -14.82
N VAL A 5 31.09 30.67 -14.66
CA VAL A 5 31.29 29.71 -13.56
C VAL A 5 30.99 28.31 -14.11
N LEU A 6 31.99 27.43 -14.11
CA LEU A 6 31.89 25.98 -14.34
C LEU A 6 32.46 25.34 -13.08
N ALA A 7 31.83 24.26 -12.63
CA ALA A 7 32.03 23.48 -11.40
C ALA A 7 31.15 23.92 -10.21
N SER A 8 30.26 23.00 -9.80
CA SER A 8 29.27 23.06 -8.70
C SER A 8 27.87 23.54 -9.11
N PHE A 9 27.14 22.72 -9.85
CA PHE A 9 25.67 22.73 -9.83
C PHE A 9 25.21 21.54 -8.98
N ALA A 10 25.42 21.63 -7.67
CA ALA A 10 24.35 21.26 -6.76
C ALA A 10 23.46 22.50 -6.75
N ILE A 11 22.34 22.46 -7.48
CA ILE A 11 21.32 23.48 -7.34
C ILE A 11 20.89 23.38 -5.89
N ALA A 12 21.29 24.35 -5.07
CA ALA A 12 20.56 24.69 -3.87
C ALA A 12 19.19 25.16 -4.36
N ALA A 13 18.30 24.20 -4.59
CA ALA A 13 16.89 24.47 -4.78
C ALA A 13 16.47 25.16 -3.50
N SER A 14 16.07 26.42 -3.60
CA SER A 14 15.17 26.97 -2.60
C SER A 14 14.05 25.96 -2.44
N CYS A 15 13.88 25.37 -1.24
CA CYS A 15 12.76 24.52 -0.89
C CYS A 15 11.43 25.28 -1.07
N SER A 16 10.98 25.43 -2.31
CA SER A 16 9.56 25.39 -2.61
C SER A 16 9.15 23.95 -2.44
N ALA A 17 8.07 23.68 -1.73
CA ALA A 17 7.45 22.37 -1.78
C ALA A 17 7.17 22.00 -3.25
N ALA A 18 7.31 20.73 -3.60
CA ALA A 18 6.85 20.23 -4.90
C ALA A 18 5.36 20.54 -5.06
N PRO A 19 4.89 20.86 -6.28
CA PRO A 19 3.47 21.12 -6.48
C PRO A 19 2.65 19.88 -6.13
N TRP A 20 1.39 20.07 -5.72
CA TRP A 20 0.56 18.95 -5.25
C TRP A 20 0.36 17.80 -6.28
N TRP A 21 0.54 18.05 -7.57
CA TRP A 21 0.49 17.02 -8.61
C TRP A 21 1.79 16.20 -8.75
N ASP A 22 2.87 16.63 -8.12
CA ASP A 22 4.12 15.86 -7.97
C ASP A 22 4.19 15.08 -6.64
N ASP A 23 3.07 14.97 -5.93
CA ASP A 23 2.88 14.18 -4.71
C ASP A 23 1.80 13.10 -4.90
N PHE A 24 2.15 12.08 -5.70
CA PHE A 24 1.36 10.87 -5.95
C PHE A 24 -0.13 11.17 -6.24
N PRO A 25 -0.46 11.87 -7.35
CA PRO A 25 -1.83 12.29 -7.64
C PRO A 25 -2.75 11.09 -7.94
N ARG A 26 -3.70 10.83 -7.05
CA ARG A 26 -4.74 9.79 -7.15
C ARG A 26 -6.04 10.43 -7.61
N ILE A 27 -6.22 10.49 -8.94
CA ILE A 27 -7.34 11.18 -9.59
C ILE A 27 -8.57 10.27 -9.67
N VAL A 28 -9.65 10.68 -8.99
CA VAL A 28 -10.98 10.05 -9.06
C VAL A 28 -11.96 11.03 -9.68
N SER A 29 -12.70 10.62 -10.70
CA SER A 29 -13.78 11.44 -11.25
C SER A 29 -15.11 11.09 -10.61
N ASP A 30 -15.89 12.11 -10.30
CA ASP A 30 -17.27 11.98 -9.86
C ASP A 30 -18.17 12.72 -10.83
N SER A 31 -18.41 12.07 -11.97
CA SER A 31 -19.16 12.63 -13.08
C SER A 31 -20.67 12.73 -12.82
N THR A 32 -21.19 12.10 -11.76
CA THR A 32 -22.65 11.89 -11.58
C THR A 32 -23.21 12.26 -10.21
N SER A 33 -22.46 12.08 -9.11
CA SER A 33 -23.03 12.13 -7.75
C SER A 33 -22.69 13.42 -6.98
N GLN A 34 -21.57 14.06 -7.33
CA GLN A 34 -21.02 15.28 -6.71
C GLN A 34 -20.82 15.16 -5.19
N GLN A 35 -20.36 13.99 -4.72
CA GLN A 35 -20.22 13.61 -3.32
C GLN A 35 -18.76 13.38 -2.95
N ILE A 36 -18.31 14.06 -1.88
CA ILE A 36 -16.94 13.94 -1.34
C ILE A 36 -16.56 12.47 -1.10
N HIS A 37 -17.48 11.68 -0.57
CA HIS A 37 -17.18 10.30 -0.19
C HIS A 37 -16.88 9.40 -1.38
N VAL A 38 -17.28 9.76 -2.60
CA VAL A 38 -16.88 9.00 -3.81
C VAL A 38 -15.37 9.10 -4.00
N THR A 39 -14.74 10.24 -3.76
CA THR A 39 -13.28 10.35 -3.85
C THR A 39 -12.59 9.73 -2.64
N THR A 40 -13.04 10.04 -1.43
CA THR A 40 -12.34 9.58 -0.22
C THR A 40 -12.45 8.08 0.01
N ASN A 41 -13.59 7.44 -0.33
CA ASN A 41 -13.73 5.99 -0.20
C ASN A 41 -12.85 5.20 -1.18
N HIS A 42 -12.35 5.87 -2.23
CA HIS A 42 -11.44 5.28 -3.22
C HIS A 42 -10.01 5.80 -3.05
N HIS A 43 -9.66 6.36 -1.88
CA HIS A 43 -8.31 6.85 -1.57
C HIS A 43 -7.79 7.95 -2.52
N GLY A 44 -8.69 8.65 -3.21
CA GLY A 44 -8.33 9.77 -4.09
C GLY A 44 -8.00 11.04 -3.30
N ASN A 45 -7.02 11.81 -3.77
CA ASN A 45 -6.68 13.14 -3.26
C ASN A 45 -7.03 14.26 -4.26
N VAL A 46 -7.42 13.90 -5.48
CA VAL A 46 -7.85 14.82 -6.54
C VAL A 46 -9.21 14.35 -7.08
N ASN A 47 -10.17 15.26 -7.18
CA ASN A 47 -11.46 15.00 -7.81
C ASN A 47 -11.57 15.73 -9.16
N MET A 48 -12.04 15.00 -10.18
CA MET A 48 -12.51 15.58 -11.44
C MET A 48 -14.04 15.60 -11.51
N ASN A 49 -14.65 16.75 -11.17
CA ASN A 49 -16.12 16.98 -11.11
C ASN A 49 -16.58 18.31 -11.76
N ALA A 50 -15.62 19.11 -12.24
CA ALA A 50 -15.84 20.49 -12.64
C ALA A 50 -16.26 20.67 -14.11
N ASN A 51 -16.81 19.65 -14.79
CA ASN A 51 -17.26 19.72 -16.19
C ASN A 51 -18.18 20.93 -16.48
N GLY A 52 -18.96 21.33 -15.47
CA GLY A 52 -19.85 22.50 -15.46
C GLY A 52 -19.22 23.85 -15.84
N GLN A 53 -17.89 23.88 -15.87
CA GLN A 53 -17.06 25.08 -15.85
C GLN A 53 -16.07 25.09 -17.03
N ASP A 54 -16.34 24.24 -18.03
CA ASP A 54 -15.54 24.15 -19.24
C ASP A 54 -15.60 25.48 -20.03
N PRO A 55 -14.45 26.11 -20.34
CA PRO A 55 -14.37 27.27 -21.23
C PRO A 55 -15.10 27.06 -22.54
N SER A 56 -15.11 25.84 -23.07
CA SER A 56 -15.59 25.56 -24.42
C SER A 56 -17.07 25.93 -24.62
N TRP A 57 -17.86 25.96 -23.54
CA TRP A 57 -19.31 26.21 -23.57
C TRP A 57 -19.70 27.70 -23.65
N GLY A 58 -18.74 28.61 -23.60
CA GLY A 58 -18.99 30.05 -23.47
C GLY A 58 -18.84 30.52 -22.03
N THR A 59 -18.14 31.65 -21.80
CA THR A 59 -17.96 32.26 -20.47
C THR A 59 -19.27 32.59 -19.75
N PHE A 60 -20.35 32.81 -20.51
CA PHE A 60 -21.71 33.00 -19.97
C PHE A 60 -22.29 31.71 -19.40
N PHE A 61 -22.20 30.60 -20.14
CA PHE A 61 -22.68 29.29 -19.68
C PHE A 61 -21.82 28.75 -18.53
N GLN A 62 -20.51 28.98 -18.61
CA GLN A 62 -19.55 28.69 -17.53
C GLN A 62 -19.96 29.38 -16.22
N ALA A 63 -20.33 30.66 -16.27
CA ALA A 63 -20.74 31.42 -15.10
C ALA A 63 -22.02 30.84 -14.45
N ASP A 64 -23.01 30.41 -15.26
CA ASP A 64 -24.20 29.70 -14.76
C ASP A 64 -23.81 28.39 -14.05
N GLY A 65 -22.92 27.62 -14.65
CA GLY A 65 -22.40 26.37 -14.08
C GLY A 65 -21.66 26.57 -12.75
N ILE A 66 -20.85 27.62 -12.64
CA ILE A 66 -20.14 27.99 -11.40
C ILE A 66 -21.14 28.35 -10.30
N VAL A 67 -22.11 29.23 -10.59
CA VAL A 67 -23.11 29.67 -9.60
C VAL A 67 -23.94 28.49 -9.08
N ARG A 68 -24.33 27.55 -9.95
CA ARG A 68 -25.06 26.34 -9.55
C ARG A 68 -24.23 25.40 -8.67
N LYS A 69 -22.90 25.47 -8.75
CA LYS A 69 -21.97 24.55 -8.09
C LYS A 69 -21.18 25.16 -6.92
N THR A 70 -21.29 26.45 -6.61
CA THR A 70 -20.47 27.13 -5.58
C THR A 70 -20.43 26.37 -4.25
N SER A 71 -21.59 25.97 -3.71
CA SER A 71 -21.65 25.24 -2.44
C SER A 71 -20.99 23.87 -2.45
N TRP A 72 -20.79 23.27 -3.63
CA TRP A 72 -20.10 21.99 -3.79
C TRP A 72 -18.59 22.19 -3.83
N ILE A 73 -18.12 23.21 -4.58
CA ILE A 73 -16.70 23.55 -4.65
C ILE A 73 -16.14 23.81 -3.24
N GLU A 74 -16.86 24.61 -2.43
CA GLU A 74 -16.49 24.90 -1.04
C GLU A 74 -16.42 23.64 -0.16
N LYS A 75 -17.31 22.66 -0.39
CA LYS A 75 -17.33 21.40 0.38
C LYS A 75 -16.09 20.54 0.09
N PHE A 76 -15.73 20.38 -1.18
CA PHE A 76 -14.55 19.61 -1.57
C PHE A 76 -13.25 20.27 -1.07
N GLN A 77 -13.15 21.59 -1.16
CA GLN A 77 -12.05 22.35 -0.56
C GLN A 77 -11.98 22.17 0.96
N GLY A 78 -13.14 22.24 1.65
CA GLY A 78 -13.23 22.01 3.08
C GLY A 78 -12.84 20.58 3.52
N ALA A 79 -12.88 19.61 2.59
CA ALA A 79 -12.41 18.25 2.80
C ALA A 79 -10.91 18.05 2.46
N GLY A 80 -10.21 19.10 2.01
CA GLY A 80 -8.81 19.03 1.62
C GLY A 80 -8.55 18.40 0.25
N LEU A 81 -9.59 18.21 -0.57
CA LEU A 81 -9.47 17.62 -1.91
C LEU A 81 -9.19 18.69 -2.97
N LYS A 82 -8.25 18.40 -3.87
CA LYS A 82 -8.00 19.21 -5.06
C LYS A 82 -9.08 18.97 -6.11
N GLN A 83 -9.53 20.01 -6.79
CA GLN A 83 -10.56 19.91 -7.82
C GLN A 83 -10.02 20.36 -9.18
N ILE A 84 -10.21 19.50 -10.19
CA ILE A 84 -9.84 19.80 -11.57
C ILE A 84 -11.06 19.71 -12.50
N GLY A 85 -11.13 20.62 -13.49
CA GLY A 85 -12.19 20.65 -14.50
C GLY A 85 -11.76 20.10 -15.85
N TYR A 86 -12.74 19.73 -16.67
CA TYR A 86 -12.54 19.44 -18.10
C TYR A 86 -12.51 20.75 -18.89
N PHE A 87 -11.49 20.94 -19.73
CA PHE A 87 -11.25 22.17 -20.50
C PHE A 87 -10.89 21.85 -21.95
N GLU A 88 -11.35 22.67 -22.89
CA GLU A 88 -10.82 22.61 -24.26
C GLU A 88 -9.65 23.58 -24.48
N THR A 89 -8.46 23.06 -24.80
CA THR A 89 -7.27 23.78 -25.30
C THR A 89 -7.52 24.25 -26.74
N TYR A 90 -6.91 23.60 -27.74
CA TYR A 90 -7.02 23.91 -29.16
C TYR A 90 -7.79 22.81 -29.92
N GLY A 91 -8.56 22.00 -29.19
CA GLY A 91 -9.57 21.11 -29.75
C GLY A 91 -10.79 21.90 -30.23
N GLN A 92 -11.93 21.66 -29.59
CA GLN A 92 -13.22 22.18 -30.04
C GLN A 92 -13.70 23.39 -29.21
N SER A 93 -14.50 24.25 -29.84
CA SER A 93 -15.29 25.30 -29.21
C SER A 93 -16.76 24.93 -29.36
N TYR A 94 -17.49 24.88 -28.25
CA TYR A 94 -18.85 24.36 -28.24
C TYR A 94 -19.83 25.52 -28.48
N CYS A 95 -20.90 25.22 -29.22
CA CYS A 95 -22.02 26.11 -29.35
C CYS A 95 -23.32 25.33 -29.21
N LEU A 96 -24.06 25.57 -28.12
CA LEU A 96 -25.21 24.76 -27.72
C LEU A 96 -26.52 25.56 -27.73
N VAL A 97 -27.62 24.90 -28.07
CA VAL A 97 -28.95 25.50 -28.03
C VAL A 97 -29.43 25.67 -26.59
N ALA A 98 -30.01 26.84 -26.28
CA ALA A 98 -30.54 27.17 -24.96
C ALA A 98 -31.86 27.96 -25.05
N GLU A 99 -32.71 27.74 -24.04
CA GLU A 99 -33.92 28.50 -23.77
C GLU A 99 -33.65 29.42 -22.59
N LEU A 100 -33.78 30.72 -22.82
CA LEU A 100 -33.51 31.75 -21.83
C LEU A 100 -34.81 32.40 -21.35
N GLU A 101 -34.79 32.85 -20.09
CA GLU A 101 -35.77 33.82 -19.59
C GLU A 101 -35.55 35.22 -20.21
N ALA A 102 -36.46 36.15 -19.90
CA ALA A 102 -36.29 37.55 -20.30
C ALA A 102 -35.06 38.17 -19.63
N TRP A 103 -34.17 38.75 -20.43
CA TRP A 103 -32.98 39.44 -19.95
C TRP A 103 -33.35 40.70 -19.15
N ASP A 104 -32.76 40.87 -17.96
CA ASP A 104 -33.04 41.98 -17.03
C ASP A 104 -31.90 43.01 -16.91
N GLN A 105 -30.84 42.90 -17.70
CA GLN A 105 -29.62 43.74 -17.72
C GLN A 105 -28.76 43.75 -16.45
N THR A 106 -29.27 43.27 -15.33
CA THR A 106 -28.61 43.39 -14.02
C THR A 106 -28.01 42.08 -13.54
N ASN A 107 -28.62 40.95 -13.90
CA ASN A 107 -28.22 39.62 -13.46
C ASN A 107 -27.81 38.75 -14.64
N LEU A 108 -27.14 37.64 -14.33
CA LEU A 108 -26.93 36.56 -15.29
C LEU A 108 -28.31 36.08 -15.80
N THR A 109 -28.54 36.14 -17.11
CA THR A 109 -29.80 35.69 -17.71
C THR A 109 -30.05 34.21 -17.37
N PRO A 110 -31.18 33.85 -16.75
CA PRO A 110 -31.45 32.45 -16.40
C PRO A 110 -31.57 31.54 -17.62
N ILE A 111 -30.88 30.40 -17.58
CA ILE A 111 -30.99 29.31 -18.57
C ILE A 111 -32.03 28.30 -18.06
N LEU A 112 -33.17 28.22 -18.74
CA LEU A 112 -34.28 27.31 -18.41
C LEU A 112 -33.99 25.89 -18.86
N HIS A 113 -33.68 25.75 -20.15
CA HIS A 113 -33.39 24.49 -20.80
C HIS A 113 -32.22 24.68 -21.77
N HIS A 114 -31.48 23.62 -22.03
CA HIS A 114 -30.31 23.63 -22.91
C HIS A 114 -30.22 22.29 -23.64
N HIS A 115 -29.21 22.08 -24.49
CA HIS A 115 -29.03 20.85 -25.28
C HIS A 115 -29.39 19.54 -24.52
N TRP A 116 -28.79 19.30 -23.35
CA TRP A 116 -29.05 18.09 -22.55
C TRP A 116 -30.39 18.07 -21.79
N SER A 117 -31.20 19.13 -21.86
CA SER A 117 -32.54 19.19 -21.27
C SER A 117 -33.61 19.60 -22.30
N TRP A 118 -33.28 19.56 -23.59
CA TRP A 118 -34.11 20.16 -24.65
C TRP A 118 -35.48 19.52 -24.81
N LYS A 119 -35.66 18.25 -24.37
CA LYS A 119 -36.99 17.60 -24.33
C LYS A 119 -38.02 18.39 -23.52
N SER A 120 -37.57 19.23 -22.60
CA SER A 120 -38.41 20.02 -21.70
C SER A 120 -38.65 21.44 -22.22
N TYR A 121 -38.21 21.76 -23.44
CA TYR A 121 -38.38 23.10 -24.03
C TYR A 121 -39.81 23.62 -23.85
N SER A 122 -39.94 24.80 -23.25
CA SER A 122 -41.20 25.31 -22.72
C SER A 122 -41.83 26.44 -23.54
N GLY A 123 -41.21 26.81 -24.67
CA GLY A 123 -41.70 27.86 -25.57
C GLY A 123 -41.08 29.24 -25.35
N GLY A 124 -40.03 29.34 -24.53
CA GLY A 124 -39.27 30.55 -24.26
C GLY A 124 -38.28 30.93 -25.36
N THR A 125 -37.43 31.92 -25.06
CA THR A 125 -36.53 32.55 -26.04
C THR A 125 -35.36 31.63 -26.36
N ILE A 126 -35.21 31.24 -27.63
CA ILE A 126 -34.11 30.37 -28.08
C ILE A 126 -32.86 31.21 -28.40
N ARG A 127 -31.70 30.76 -27.92
CA ARG A 127 -30.36 31.26 -28.25
C ARG A 127 -29.38 30.11 -28.46
N TRP A 128 -28.28 30.40 -29.15
CA TRP A 128 -27.11 29.52 -29.22
C TRP A 128 -26.02 30.11 -28.34
N LEU A 129 -25.57 29.36 -27.34
CA LEU A 129 -24.57 29.79 -26.37
C LEU A 129 -23.20 29.22 -26.73
N GLY A 130 -22.14 30.02 -26.68
CA GLY A 130 -20.76 29.57 -26.96
C GLY A 130 -19.74 30.70 -26.94
N ALA A 131 -18.50 30.42 -27.35
CA ALA A 131 -17.43 31.42 -27.37
C ALA A 131 -17.76 32.67 -28.22
N LYS A 132 -18.62 32.53 -29.24
CA LYS A 132 -19.11 33.69 -30.01
C LYS A 132 -19.76 34.77 -29.14
N ASP A 133 -20.46 34.40 -28.07
CA ASP A 133 -21.20 35.35 -27.22
C ASP A 133 -20.24 36.30 -26.50
N PHE A 134 -19.07 35.77 -26.12
CA PHE A 134 -17.99 36.52 -25.51
C PHE A 134 -17.44 37.56 -26.47
N PHE A 135 -17.07 37.16 -27.68
CA PHE A 135 -16.45 38.04 -28.67
C PHE A 135 -17.44 39.06 -29.27
N ASP A 136 -18.70 38.66 -29.51
CA ASP A 136 -19.73 39.53 -30.09
C ASP A 136 -20.39 40.46 -29.06
N ASP A 137 -20.16 40.26 -27.76
CA ASP A 137 -20.78 41.05 -26.69
C ASP A 137 -22.33 41.06 -26.78
N GLU A 138 -22.90 39.87 -27.00
CA GLU A 138 -24.35 39.69 -27.13
C GLU A 138 -25.06 40.09 -25.82
N GLU A 139 -26.14 40.86 -25.95
CA GLU A 139 -26.75 41.57 -24.81
C GLU A 139 -27.20 40.64 -23.67
N PHE A 140 -27.78 39.49 -24.02
CA PHE A 140 -28.28 38.50 -23.06
C PHE A 140 -27.16 37.79 -22.31
N ALA A 141 -25.93 37.81 -22.82
CA ALA A 141 -24.76 37.17 -22.22
C ALA A 141 -24.01 38.10 -21.24
N ARG A 142 -24.37 39.39 -21.20
CA ARG A 142 -23.75 40.35 -20.28
C ARG A 142 -24.07 40.02 -18.81
N PRO A 143 -23.13 40.27 -17.88
CA PRO A 143 -21.84 40.93 -18.11
C PRO A 143 -20.73 39.99 -18.59
N TYR A 144 -20.95 38.67 -18.72
CA TYR A 144 -19.92 37.65 -18.99
C TYR A 144 -19.49 37.57 -20.45
N THR A 145 -19.20 38.71 -21.03
CA THR A 145 -18.69 38.89 -22.39
C THR A 145 -17.32 39.59 -22.35
N ARG A 146 -16.74 39.88 -23.51
CA ARG A 146 -15.47 40.63 -23.61
C ARG A 146 -15.49 42.00 -22.93
N THR A 147 -16.67 42.56 -22.62
CA THR A 147 -16.79 43.85 -21.91
C THR A 147 -16.80 43.71 -20.38
N HIS A 148 -16.71 42.49 -19.84
CA HIS A 148 -16.62 42.27 -18.41
C HIS A 148 -15.39 42.99 -17.81
N PRO A 149 -15.51 43.69 -16.66
CA PRO A 149 -14.38 44.42 -16.08
C PRO A 149 -13.24 43.54 -15.55
N ARG A 150 -13.54 42.28 -15.20
CA ARG A 150 -12.60 41.26 -14.71
C ARG A 150 -12.23 40.19 -15.76
N TYR A 151 -13.23 39.50 -16.30
CA TYR A 151 -13.11 38.44 -17.31
C TYR A 151 -13.27 38.96 -18.75
N GLY A 152 -12.81 40.18 -19.06
CA GLY A 152 -12.98 40.80 -20.38
C GLY A 152 -11.86 40.47 -21.35
N GLY A 153 -11.97 40.94 -22.61
CA GLY A 153 -10.96 40.71 -23.63
C GLY A 153 -11.15 41.57 -24.89
N PRO A 154 -10.28 41.42 -25.90
CA PRO A 154 -10.44 42.09 -27.19
C PRO A 154 -11.58 41.49 -28.02
N ALA A 155 -11.99 42.21 -29.06
CA ALA A 155 -12.92 41.69 -30.07
C ALA A 155 -12.16 40.82 -31.10
N MET A 156 -12.82 39.77 -31.61
CA MET A 156 -12.26 38.91 -32.66
C MET A 156 -12.07 39.70 -33.97
N THR A 157 -11.01 39.37 -34.70
CA THR A 157 -10.76 39.90 -36.04
C THR A 157 -10.41 38.80 -37.03
N TYR A 158 -10.61 39.08 -38.31
CA TYR A 158 -9.95 38.37 -39.39
C TYR A 158 -8.47 38.79 -39.46
N PRO A 159 -7.59 38.01 -40.13
CA PRO A 159 -6.16 38.32 -40.25
C PRO A 159 -5.83 39.70 -40.83
N ASP A 160 -6.76 40.31 -41.59
CA ASP A 160 -6.60 41.65 -42.16
C ASP A 160 -6.98 42.80 -41.19
N GLY A 161 -7.40 42.45 -39.96
CA GLY A 161 -7.84 43.38 -38.92
C GLY A 161 -9.32 43.75 -38.99
N THR A 162 -10.08 43.22 -39.95
CA THR A 162 -11.53 43.42 -40.01
C THR A 162 -12.19 42.76 -38.78
N LEU A 163 -13.08 43.49 -38.10
CA LEU A 163 -13.83 42.94 -36.98
C LEU A 163 -14.72 41.78 -37.43
N ALA A 164 -14.56 40.63 -36.78
CA ALA A 164 -15.38 39.45 -36.99
C ALA A 164 -16.59 39.54 -36.05
N THR A 165 -17.67 40.16 -36.50
CA THR A 165 -18.88 40.33 -35.68
C THR A 165 -20.18 40.07 -36.44
N GLY A 166 -21.15 39.47 -35.75
CA GLY A 166 -22.45 39.12 -36.31
C GLY A 166 -22.42 37.86 -37.18
N TYR A 167 -23.35 37.78 -38.14
CA TYR A 167 -23.62 36.55 -38.88
C TYR A 167 -23.59 36.78 -40.39
N ASP A 168 -23.05 35.83 -41.14
CA ASP A 168 -23.12 35.77 -42.60
C ASP A 168 -24.20 34.79 -43.08
N GLY A 169 -25.44 35.10 -42.69
CA GLY A 169 -26.60 34.22 -42.87
C GLY A 169 -27.59 34.36 -41.71
N PRO A 170 -28.59 33.46 -41.61
CA PRO A 170 -29.50 33.46 -40.47
C PRO A 170 -28.76 33.25 -39.14
N HIS A 171 -28.99 34.14 -38.18
CA HIS A 171 -28.43 34.06 -36.81
C HIS A 171 -28.98 32.89 -35.98
N THR A 172 -29.98 32.18 -36.48
CA THR A 172 -30.52 30.96 -35.89
C THR A 172 -29.66 29.73 -36.15
N ASP A 173 -28.67 29.85 -37.04
CA ASP A 173 -27.68 28.82 -37.33
C ASP A 173 -26.28 29.32 -36.93
N PRO A 174 -25.66 28.75 -35.89
CA PRO A 174 -24.39 29.21 -35.35
C PRO A 174 -23.23 29.05 -36.35
N ARG A 175 -23.37 28.22 -37.40
CA ARG A 175 -22.35 28.05 -38.45
C ARG A 175 -22.14 29.32 -39.27
N ASN A 176 -23.11 30.23 -39.27
CA ASN A 176 -23.01 31.53 -39.94
C ASN A 176 -22.29 32.59 -39.09
N SER A 177 -21.84 32.28 -37.87
CA SER A 177 -21.14 33.26 -37.02
C SER A 177 -19.81 33.67 -37.65
N ARG A 178 -19.60 34.99 -37.81
CA ARG A 178 -18.34 35.54 -38.31
C ARG A 178 -17.19 35.30 -37.33
N VAL A 179 -17.47 35.17 -36.03
CA VAL A 179 -16.47 34.81 -35.01
C VAL A 179 -15.90 33.41 -35.30
N TYR A 180 -16.77 32.41 -35.50
CA TYR A 180 -16.31 31.05 -35.82
C TYR A 180 -15.68 30.98 -37.21
N ASP A 181 -16.24 31.66 -38.22
CA ASP A 181 -15.62 31.74 -39.55
C ASP A 181 -14.18 32.30 -39.51
N ALA A 182 -13.92 33.32 -38.68
CA ALA A 182 -12.58 33.89 -38.54
C ALA A 182 -11.62 33.00 -37.73
N ALA A 183 -12.10 32.34 -36.67
CA ALA A 183 -11.25 31.76 -35.63
C ALA A 183 -11.09 30.23 -35.69
N CYS A 184 -11.91 29.54 -36.48
CA CYS A 184 -11.95 28.09 -36.53
C CYS A 184 -11.26 27.50 -37.77
N SER A 185 -10.84 26.26 -37.61
CA SER A 185 -10.22 25.43 -38.62
C SER A 185 -11.19 25.15 -39.78
N LYS A 186 -10.66 25.15 -41.00
CA LYS A 186 -11.41 24.89 -42.23
C LYS A 186 -10.80 23.72 -43.01
N ASN A 187 -11.61 23.11 -43.86
CA ASN A 187 -11.11 22.16 -44.86
C ASN A 187 -10.40 22.89 -46.02
N VAL A 188 -9.80 22.15 -46.94
CA VAL A 188 -9.10 22.73 -48.11
C VAL A 188 -10.04 23.50 -49.06
N LEU A 189 -11.36 23.34 -48.95
CA LEU A 189 -12.35 24.09 -49.73
C LEU A 189 -12.73 25.43 -49.06
N GLY A 190 -12.26 25.68 -47.83
CA GLY A 190 -12.59 26.87 -47.05
C GLY A 190 -13.87 26.74 -46.22
N GLU A 191 -14.38 25.53 -46.02
CA GLU A 191 -15.58 25.29 -45.21
C GLU A 191 -15.19 24.96 -43.76
N LEU A 192 -15.99 25.44 -42.79
CA LEU A 192 -15.75 25.19 -41.37
C LEU A 192 -15.69 23.70 -41.04
N SER A 193 -14.67 23.30 -40.30
CA SER A 193 -14.59 21.93 -39.77
C SER A 193 -15.33 21.87 -38.43
N ILE A 194 -16.43 21.11 -38.43
CA ILE A 194 -17.32 20.97 -37.28
C ILE A 194 -17.61 19.50 -36.98
N ASP A 195 -18.04 19.25 -35.74
CA ASP A 195 -18.75 18.02 -35.36
C ASP A 195 -20.14 18.42 -34.82
N ASP A 196 -21.18 17.67 -35.18
CA ASP A 196 -22.57 17.94 -34.81
C ASP A 196 -23.16 16.88 -33.88
N TYR A 197 -23.91 17.32 -32.87
CA TYR A 197 -24.53 16.44 -31.88
C TYR A 197 -26.04 16.65 -31.85
N ARG A 198 -26.74 15.57 -32.17
CA ARG A 198 -28.20 15.46 -32.11
C ARG A 198 -28.72 15.71 -30.70
N SER A 199 -29.86 16.40 -30.63
CA SER A 199 -30.58 16.56 -29.37
C SER A 199 -31.08 15.19 -28.85
N ILE A 200 -31.42 15.14 -27.56
CA ILE A 200 -32.01 13.96 -26.91
C ILE A 200 -33.26 13.49 -27.68
N ASP A 201 -33.40 12.18 -27.83
CA ASP A 201 -34.54 11.55 -28.51
C ASP A 201 -35.89 12.07 -27.98
N GLY A 202 -36.77 12.44 -28.90
CA GLY A 202 -38.09 13.00 -28.59
C GLY A 202 -38.10 14.50 -28.26
N ALA A 203 -36.96 15.18 -28.31
CA ALA A 203 -36.91 16.64 -28.18
C ALA A 203 -37.56 17.35 -29.40
N PRO A 204 -38.17 18.54 -29.19
CA PRO A 204 -38.68 19.35 -30.29
C PRO A 204 -37.53 19.87 -31.18
N THR A 205 -37.80 20.03 -32.48
CA THR A 205 -36.82 20.53 -33.45
C THR A 205 -36.71 22.06 -33.47
N ASN A 206 -37.51 22.76 -32.65
CA ASN A 206 -37.49 24.22 -32.54
C ASN A 206 -36.08 24.72 -32.20
N GLY A 207 -35.52 25.58 -33.06
CA GLY A 207 -34.21 26.19 -32.85
C GLY A 207 -33.01 25.29 -33.15
N LEU A 208 -33.24 24.00 -33.40
CA LEU A 208 -32.19 23.05 -33.79
C LEU A 208 -31.77 23.28 -35.24
N VAL A 209 -30.51 22.95 -35.55
CA VAL A 209 -29.92 23.09 -36.89
C VAL A 209 -30.07 21.78 -37.64
N TYR A 210 -30.61 21.81 -38.85
CA TYR A 210 -30.63 20.63 -39.73
C TYR A 210 -29.25 20.42 -40.36
N VAL A 211 -28.75 19.19 -40.27
CA VAL A 211 -27.49 18.73 -40.84
C VAL A 211 -27.82 17.73 -41.95
N GLU A 212 -27.51 18.09 -43.19
CA GLU A 212 -27.87 17.33 -44.38
C GLU A 212 -27.10 16.00 -44.44
N GLU A 213 -25.83 16.00 -44.04
CA GLU A 213 -24.97 14.81 -44.09
C GLU A 213 -25.46 13.69 -43.17
N SER A 214 -25.99 14.04 -41.99
CA SER A 214 -26.50 13.10 -40.99
C SER A 214 -28.01 12.90 -41.03
N ASP A 215 -28.71 13.63 -41.92
CA ASP A 215 -30.17 13.74 -41.99
C ASP A 215 -30.82 13.91 -40.60
N SER A 216 -30.27 14.82 -39.80
CA SER A 216 -30.66 14.98 -38.39
C SER A 216 -30.67 16.44 -37.91
N TYR A 217 -31.24 16.68 -36.73
CA TYR A 217 -31.27 17.99 -36.09
C TYR A 217 -30.29 18.05 -34.92
N ALA A 218 -29.30 18.93 -35.03
CA ALA A 218 -28.27 19.17 -34.04
C ALA A 218 -28.67 20.27 -33.05
N GLY A 219 -28.43 20.03 -31.77
CA GLY A 219 -28.58 21.01 -30.70
C GLY A 219 -27.25 21.45 -30.08
N LEU A 220 -26.14 20.88 -30.54
CA LEU A 220 -24.79 21.24 -30.17
C LEU A 220 -23.91 21.11 -31.41
N ILE A 221 -23.15 22.16 -31.71
CA ILE A 221 -22.15 22.19 -32.78
C ILE A 221 -20.80 22.47 -32.14
N MET A 222 -19.80 21.66 -32.47
CA MET A 222 -18.44 21.77 -31.96
C MET A 222 -17.53 22.24 -33.09
N PHE A 223 -17.02 23.46 -32.98
CA PHE A 223 -16.16 24.10 -33.99
C PHE A 223 -14.70 23.87 -33.65
N LYS A 224 -13.94 23.28 -34.58
CA LYS A 224 -12.51 23.02 -34.35
C LYS A 224 -11.74 24.33 -34.37
N LYS A 225 -10.97 24.63 -33.33
CA LYS A 225 -10.23 25.89 -33.23
C LYS A 225 -9.10 25.91 -34.27
N ASP A 226 -8.83 27.07 -34.89
CA ASP A 226 -7.59 27.27 -35.63
C ASP A 226 -6.49 27.62 -34.63
N SER A 227 -5.53 26.72 -34.43
CA SER A 227 -4.39 26.95 -33.53
C SER A 227 -3.53 28.16 -33.92
N ALA A 228 -3.66 28.66 -35.15
CA ALA A 228 -2.98 29.87 -35.60
C ALA A 228 -3.67 31.17 -35.14
N CYS A 229 -4.92 31.11 -34.69
CA CYS A 229 -5.71 32.25 -34.24
C CYS A 229 -5.29 32.68 -32.81
N PRO A 230 -4.75 33.90 -32.62
CA PRO A 230 -4.21 34.32 -31.32
C PRO A 230 -5.29 34.59 -30.26
N PHE A 231 -6.51 34.90 -30.68
CA PHE A 231 -7.62 35.31 -29.80
C PHE A 231 -8.13 34.18 -28.88
N TRP A 232 -7.80 32.92 -29.19
CA TRP A 232 -8.12 31.80 -28.29
C TRP A 232 -7.40 31.93 -26.95
N ASN A 233 -6.19 32.49 -26.91
CA ASN A 233 -5.48 32.73 -25.64
C ASN A 233 -6.19 33.76 -24.76
N ASP A 234 -6.75 34.83 -25.34
CA ASP A 234 -7.50 35.84 -24.59
C ASP A 234 -8.76 35.23 -23.97
N TYR A 235 -9.45 34.38 -24.73
CA TYR A 235 -10.61 33.64 -24.26
C TYR A 235 -10.27 32.66 -23.14
N THR A 236 -9.20 31.88 -23.32
CA THR A 236 -8.66 30.98 -22.30
C THR A 236 -8.32 31.72 -21.02
N TYR A 237 -7.66 32.87 -21.11
CA TYR A 237 -7.34 33.69 -19.93
C TYR A 237 -8.61 34.08 -19.17
N ALA A 238 -9.61 34.63 -19.86
CA ALA A 238 -10.85 35.08 -19.25
C ALA A 238 -11.61 33.94 -18.55
N SER A 239 -11.70 32.79 -19.22
CA SER A 239 -12.40 31.62 -18.69
C SER A 239 -11.64 30.94 -17.54
N THR A 240 -10.32 30.83 -17.63
CA THR A 240 -9.48 30.29 -16.55
C THR A 240 -9.57 31.18 -15.31
N LEU A 241 -9.51 32.51 -15.49
CA LEU A 241 -9.64 33.45 -14.38
C LEU A 241 -10.97 33.28 -13.65
N GLN A 242 -12.06 33.05 -14.39
CA GLN A 242 -13.37 32.77 -13.81
C GLN A 242 -13.40 31.45 -13.02
N ALA A 243 -12.78 30.39 -13.54
CA ALA A 243 -12.71 29.09 -12.86
C ALA A 243 -11.81 29.14 -11.60
N ALA A 244 -10.65 29.79 -11.70
CA ALA A 244 -9.73 29.96 -10.57
C ALA A 244 -10.34 30.83 -9.46
N ASP A 245 -11.05 31.92 -9.80
CA ASP A 245 -11.81 32.72 -8.82
C ASP A 245 -12.92 31.93 -8.13
N ALA A 246 -13.48 30.92 -8.81
CA ALA A 246 -14.46 30.01 -8.23
C ALA A 246 -13.83 28.97 -7.29
N GLY A 247 -12.49 28.87 -7.25
CA GLY A 247 -11.77 27.97 -6.36
C GLY A 247 -11.35 26.63 -6.97
N ILE A 248 -11.26 26.54 -8.30
CA ILE A 248 -10.72 25.35 -8.99
C ILE A 248 -9.19 25.34 -8.90
N ASP A 249 -8.62 24.14 -8.70
CA ASP A 249 -7.18 23.94 -8.50
C ASP A 249 -6.44 23.57 -9.80
N GLY A 250 -7.16 23.28 -10.88
CA GLY A 250 -6.53 22.85 -12.11
C GLY A 250 -7.50 22.51 -13.23
N MET A 251 -6.93 22.16 -14.37
CA MET A 251 -7.65 21.70 -15.54
C MET A 251 -6.99 20.46 -16.14
N TRP A 252 -7.85 19.52 -16.52
CA TRP A 252 -7.56 18.50 -17.50
C TRP A 252 -8.07 19.00 -18.84
N THR A 253 -7.22 19.00 -19.87
CA THR A 253 -7.55 19.66 -21.12
C THR A 253 -7.39 18.83 -22.39
N ASP A 254 -8.44 18.90 -23.19
CA ASP A 254 -8.66 18.27 -24.50
C ASP A 254 -8.56 19.32 -25.62
N ASN A 255 -8.24 19.01 -26.87
CA ASN A 255 -7.10 18.20 -27.27
C ASN A 255 -5.80 18.98 -27.03
N TYR A 256 -4.86 18.43 -26.23
CA TYR A 256 -3.53 19.01 -26.03
C TYR A 256 -2.53 18.57 -27.13
N GLY A 257 -3.01 18.57 -28.37
CA GLY A 257 -2.29 18.04 -29.52
C GLY A 257 -2.86 18.49 -30.86
N PRO A 258 -2.27 17.99 -31.96
CA PRO A 258 -2.66 18.34 -33.33
C PRO A 258 -3.96 17.69 -33.81
N TRP A 259 -4.74 16.99 -32.98
CA TRP A 259 -5.87 16.16 -33.43
C TRP A 259 -6.89 16.93 -34.28
N ASP A 260 -7.30 18.11 -33.85
CA ASP A 260 -8.26 18.94 -34.59
C ASP A 260 -7.64 19.83 -35.67
N SER A 261 -6.33 19.72 -35.88
CA SER A 261 -5.62 20.43 -36.93
C SER A 261 -5.06 19.49 -38.01
N LEU A 262 -4.17 18.57 -37.64
CA LEU A 262 -3.56 17.59 -38.55
C LEU A 262 -4.18 16.18 -38.42
N GLY A 263 -5.06 15.93 -37.46
CA GLY A 263 -5.56 14.58 -37.15
C GLY A 263 -6.13 13.83 -38.34
N SER A 264 -5.54 12.65 -38.61
CA SER A 264 -5.78 11.58 -39.61
C SER A 264 -6.47 11.91 -40.96
N THR A 265 -6.64 13.17 -41.34
CA THR A 265 -6.84 13.71 -42.70
C THR A 265 -6.72 15.26 -42.65
N PRO A 266 -5.51 15.85 -42.66
CA PRO A 266 -5.31 17.30 -42.63
C PRO A 266 -6.17 18.10 -43.62
N VAL A 267 -6.42 17.56 -44.83
CA VAL A 267 -7.24 18.20 -45.88
C VAL A 267 -8.65 18.59 -45.42
N LYS A 268 -9.17 17.98 -44.35
CA LYS A 268 -10.50 18.24 -43.81
C LYS A 268 -10.55 19.33 -42.75
N ARG A 269 -9.43 19.73 -42.16
CA ARG A 269 -9.42 20.61 -40.96
C ARG A 269 -8.15 21.43 -40.75
N GLY A 270 -7.19 21.37 -41.67
CA GLY A 270 -5.89 22.00 -41.48
C GLY A 270 -5.81 23.47 -41.86
N PHE A 271 -6.88 24.15 -42.35
CA PHE A 271 -6.77 25.35 -43.21
C PHE A 271 -7.62 26.57 -42.80
N GLY A 272 -7.61 26.98 -41.53
CA GLY A 272 -8.27 28.22 -41.09
C GLY A 272 -7.66 29.50 -41.69
N ASP A 273 -8.37 30.63 -41.62
CA ASP A 273 -7.93 31.88 -42.25
C ASP A 273 -6.66 32.44 -41.62
N TRP A 274 -6.50 32.30 -40.29
CA TRP A 274 -5.25 32.63 -39.59
C TRP A 274 -4.11 31.70 -39.98
N SER A 275 -4.37 30.40 -40.14
CA SER A 275 -3.38 29.44 -40.64
C SER A 275 -2.88 29.83 -42.05
N VAL A 276 -3.78 30.16 -42.98
CA VAL A 276 -3.39 30.57 -44.34
C VAL A 276 -2.62 31.89 -44.31
N ALA A 277 -3.08 32.88 -43.53
CA ALA A 277 -2.41 34.17 -43.43
C ALA A 277 -0.99 34.04 -42.85
N ARG A 278 -0.84 33.36 -41.72
CA ARG A 278 0.45 33.19 -41.04
C ARG A 278 1.39 32.25 -41.80
N PHE A 279 0.87 31.35 -42.64
CA PHE A 279 1.73 30.56 -43.52
C PHE A 279 2.43 31.42 -44.56
N ARG A 280 1.79 32.48 -45.08
CA ARG A 280 2.46 33.46 -45.96
C ARG A 280 3.64 34.12 -45.25
N ASP A 281 3.46 34.48 -43.97
CA ASP A 281 4.54 35.05 -43.16
C ASP A 281 5.68 34.04 -42.95
N HIS A 282 5.35 32.78 -42.65
CA HIS A 282 6.33 31.70 -42.54
C HIS A 282 7.14 31.53 -43.84
N LEU A 283 6.47 31.53 -44.99
CA LEU A 283 7.13 31.44 -46.29
C LEU A 283 8.07 32.63 -46.55
N ALA A 284 7.61 33.85 -46.26
CA ALA A 284 8.39 35.08 -46.44
C ALA A 284 9.63 35.14 -45.52
N ASN A 285 9.54 34.55 -44.33
CA ASN A 285 10.62 34.56 -43.34
C ASN A 285 11.62 33.40 -43.52
N SER A 286 11.18 32.26 -44.05
CA SER A 286 11.99 31.02 -44.08
C SER A 286 12.68 30.77 -45.42
N PHE A 287 12.21 31.41 -46.50
CA PHE A 287 12.70 31.15 -47.86
C PHE A 287 13.12 32.44 -48.56
N SER A 288 14.19 32.37 -49.36
CA SER A 288 14.56 33.50 -50.21
C SER A 288 13.58 33.66 -51.37
N SER A 289 13.55 34.84 -52.00
CA SER A 289 12.72 35.04 -53.20
C SER A 289 13.07 34.09 -54.36
N VAL A 290 14.31 33.59 -54.41
CA VAL A 290 14.73 32.59 -55.40
C VAL A 290 14.14 31.21 -55.07
N ASP A 291 14.16 30.83 -53.80
CA ASP A 291 13.57 29.56 -53.34
C ASP A 291 12.07 29.55 -53.57
N LEU A 292 11.37 30.63 -53.19
CA LEU A 292 9.93 30.78 -53.42
C LEU A 292 9.57 30.69 -54.91
N LEU A 293 10.33 31.35 -55.79
CA LEU A 293 10.11 31.24 -57.23
C LEU A 293 10.33 29.81 -57.73
N SER A 294 11.31 29.09 -57.19
CA SER A 294 11.56 27.68 -57.53
C SER A 294 10.44 26.74 -57.06
N MET A 295 9.73 27.11 -56.00
CA MET A 295 8.52 26.44 -55.51
C MET A 295 7.24 26.88 -56.24
N GLY A 296 7.34 27.76 -57.25
CA GLY A 296 6.20 28.24 -58.04
C GLY A 296 5.49 29.47 -57.46
N ILE A 297 6.05 30.13 -56.44
CA ILE A 297 5.45 31.31 -55.80
C ILE A 297 6.10 32.58 -56.35
N ALA A 298 5.37 33.28 -57.23
CA ALA A 298 5.81 34.57 -57.77
C ALA A 298 5.55 35.75 -56.82
N ASP A 299 4.47 35.69 -56.03
CA ASP A 299 4.10 36.69 -55.03
C ASP A 299 3.54 35.98 -53.79
N VAL A 300 4.31 36.02 -52.70
CA VAL A 300 3.92 35.38 -51.42
C VAL A 300 2.73 36.09 -50.77
N SER A 301 2.51 37.37 -51.05
CA SER A 301 1.44 38.15 -50.42
C SER A 301 0.04 37.71 -50.85
N THR A 302 -0.09 37.14 -52.04
CA THR A 302 -1.34 36.62 -52.60
C THR A 302 -1.44 35.10 -52.58
N PHE A 303 -0.45 34.40 -52.03
CA PHE A 303 -0.41 32.94 -52.05
C PHE A 303 -1.44 32.33 -51.08
N ASP A 304 -2.20 31.35 -51.56
CA ASP A 304 -3.11 30.53 -50.74
C ASP A 304 -2.74 29.05 -50.89
N ILE A 305 -2.34 28.43 -49.79
CA ILE A 305 -1.94 27.01 -49.75
C ILE A 305 -3.11 26.09 -50.14
N ARG A 306 -4.36 26.47 -49.86
CA ARG A 306 -5.55 25.69 -50.23
C ARG A 306 -5.67 25.59 -51.74
N GLU A 307 -5.51 26.70 -52.44
CA GLU A 307 -5.57 26.75 -53.90
C GLU A 307 -4.45 25.92 -54.54
N TYR A 308 -3.23 26.04 -54.01
CA TYR A 308 -2.09 25.22 -54.43
C TYR A 308 -2.38 23.73 -54.30
N LEU A 309 -2.78 23.27 -53.10
CA LEU A 309 -3.03 21.85 -52.84
C LEU A 309 -4.17 21.30 -53.71
N ARG A 310 -5.21 22.08 -53.96
CA ARG A 310 -6.31 21.70 -54.87
C ARG A 310 -5.83 21.55 -56.32
N ALA A 311 -4.96 22.44 -56.78
CA ALA A 311 -4.39 22.38 -58.13
C ALA A 311 -3.50 21.13 -58.29
N GLU A 312 -2.60 20.89 -57.35
CA GLU A 312 -1.72 19.71 -57.34
C GLU A 312 -2.52 18.40 -57.21
N ALA A 313 -3.51 18.33 -56.30
CA ALA A 313 -4.38 17.17 -56.19
C ALA A 313 -5.17 16.90 -57.47
N SER A 314 -5.65 17.95 -58.16
CA SER A 314 -6.31 17.82 -59.47
C SER A 314 -5.36 17.28 -60.54
N ALA A 315 -4.09 17.71 -60.52
CA ALA A 315 -3.05 17.14 -61.38
C ALA A 315 -2.77 15.66 -61.05
N PHE A 316 -3.03 15.23 -59.81
CA PHE A 316 -2.97 13.83 -59.39
C PHE A 316 -4.27 13.05 -59.65
N GLY A 317 -5.31 13.70 -60.20
CA GLY A 317 -6.57 13.06 -60.59
C GLY A 317 -7.73 13.26 -59.61
N TRP A 318 -7.67 14.23 -58.71
CA TRP A 318 -8.79 14.60 -57.84
C TRP A 318 -9.97 15.21 -58.62
N ASP A 319 -11.20 14.93 -58.19
CA ASP A 319 -12.44 15.37 -58.84
C ASP A 319 -12.90 16.79 -58.45
N GLY A 320 -12.22 17.40 -57.47
CA GLY A 320 -12.49 18.74 -56.98
C GLY A 320 -13.39 18.83 -55.75
N SER A 321 -13.92 17.72 -55.24
CA SER A 321 -14.81 17.74 -54.06
C SER A 321 -14.60 16.60 -53.07
N ASN A 322 -14.19 15.40 -53.50
CA ASN A 322 -14.09 14.25 -52.61
C ASN A 322 -12.83 14.30 -51.73
N LEU A 323 -12.95 14.80 -50.51
CA LEU A 323 -11.84 14.89 -49.53
C LEU A 323 -11.37 13.53 -48.99
N ASN A 324 -12.06 12.42 -49.31
CA ASN A 324 -11.62 11.06 -48.98
C ASN A 324 -10.85 10.38 -50.12
N SER A 325 -10.61 11.08 -51.23
CA SER A 325 -9.89 10.52 -52.37
C SER A 325 -8.47 10.06 -51.99
N SER A 326 -8.04 8.92 -52.52
CA SER A 326 -6.70 8.35 -52.27
C SER A 326 -5.56 9.24 -52.77
N VAL A 327 -5.84 10.18 -53.69
CA VAL A 327 -4.86 11.18 -54.17
C VAL A 327 -4.25 12.01 -53.03
N TRP A 328 -4.99 12.21 -51.94
CA TRP A 328 -4.50 12.93 -50.77
C TRP A 328 -3.50 12.10 -49.94
N LYS A 329 -3.44 10.78 -50.13
CA LYS A 329 -2.47 9.84 -49.51
C LYS A 329 -1.31 9.46 -50.45
N ASP A 330 -1.21 10.08 -51.62
CA ASP A 330 -0.15 9.77 -52.59
C ASP A 330 1.24 10.11 -52.02
N SER A 331 2.19 9.18 -52.11
CA SER A 331 3.55 9.36 -51.57
C SER A 331 4.31 10.55 -52.17
N ARG A 332 3.92 11.06 -53.34
CA ARG A 332 4.55 12.25 -53.94
C ARG A 332 4.44 13.50 -53.06
N TRP A 333 3.43 13.57 -52.18
CA TRP A 333 3.31 14.67 -51.21
C TRP A 333 4.47 14.73 -50.22
N LEU A 334 5.14 13.62 -49.92
CA LEU A 334 6.26 13.58 -48.98
C LEU A 334 7.47 14.40 -49.47
N ASP A 335 7.58 14.62 -50.78
CA ASP A 335 8.66 15.39 -51.41
C ASP A 335 8.21 16.76 -51.94
N ASP A 336 6.92 17.09 -51.82
CA ASP A 336 6.41 18.41 -52.16
C ASP A 336 7.00 19.48 -51.19
N PRO A 337 7.69 20.51 -51.70
CA PRO A 337 8.37 21.47 -50.85
C PRO A 337 7.41 22.37 -50.05
N LEU A 338 6.22 22.66 -50.59
CA LEU A 338 5.24 23.53 -49.94
C LEU A 338 4.40 22.79 -48.91
N TRP A 339 4.08 21.51 -49.14
CA TRP A 339 3.45 20.67 -48.14
C TRP A 339 4.35 20.42 -46.94
N ARG A 340 5.65 20.13 -47.15
CA ARG A 340 6.62 20.00 -46.05
C ARG A 340 6.75 21.30 -45.25
N ALA A 341 6.83 22.44 -45.93
CA ALA A 341 6.86 23.74 -45.27
C ALA A 341 5.58 23.98 -44.46
N TYR A 342 4.41 23.56 -44.98
CA TYR A 342 3.14 23.68 -44.27
C TYR A 342 3.09 22.80 -43.02
N LEU A 343 3.59 21.56 -43.08
CA LEU A 343 3.67 20.68 -41.90
C LEU A 343 4.57 21.27 -40.81
N ILE A 344 5.75 21.78 -41.18
CA ILE A 344 6.68 22.44 -40.25
C ILE A 344 6.01 23.68 -39.63
N PHE A 345 5.39 24.53 -40.45
CA PHE A 345 4.61 25.68 -39.99
C PHE A 345 3.53 25.28 -38.99
N LYS A 346 2.70 24.27 -39.32
CA LYS A 346 1.63 23.82 -38.43
C LYS A 346 2.16 23.25 -37.12
N ARG A 347 3.31 22.56 -37.13
CA ARG A 347 3.99 22.15 -35.89
C ARG A 347 4.45 23.36 -35.07
N GLN A 348 5.18 24.29 -35.67
CA GLN A 348 5.73 25.45 -34.97
C GLN A 348 4.63 26.33 -34.35
N VAL A 349 3.58 26.62 -35.13
CA VAL A 349 2.43 27.39 -34.65
C VAL A 349 1.62 26.60 -33.62
N GLY A 350 1.52 25.29 -33.76
CA GLY A 350 0.90 24.43 -32.76
C GLY A 350 1.64 24.46 -31.41
N THR A 351 2.97 24.36 -31.43
CA THR A 351 3.80 24.53 -30.23
C THR A 351 3.62 25.92 -29.63
N GLU A 352 3.69 26.98 -30.45
CA GLU A 352 3.46 28.36 -29.99
C GLU A 352 2.06 28.52 -29.34
N ALA A 353 1.05 27.91 -29.94
CA ALA A 353 -0.32 27.93 -29.44
C ALA A 353 -0.40 27.29 -28.04
N LEU A 354 0.13 26.07 -27.87
CA LEU A 354 0.15 25.38 -26.57
C LEU A 354 0.92 26.17 -25.51
N SER A 355 2.09 26.73 -25.85
CA SER A 355 2.84 27.62 -24.95
C SER A 355 2.04 28.86 -24.56
N GLY A 356 1.34 29.47 -25.53
CA GLY A 356 0.46 30.63 -25.29
C GLY A 356 -0.72 30.28 -24.39
N TYR A 357 -1.31 29.10 -24.56
CA TYR A 357 -2.38 28.59 -23.72
C TYR A 357 -1.90 28.36 -22.29
N TYR A 358 -0.78 27.65 -22.11
CA TYR A 358 -0.17 27.41 -20.80
C TYR A 358 0.12 28.74 -20.08
N ALA A 359 0.74 29.70 -20.77
CA ALA A 359 1.01 31.02 -20.21
C ALA A 359 -0.26 31.79 -19.85
N ALA A 360 -1.30 31.73 -20.68
CA ALA A 360 -2.60 32.36 -20.40
C ALA A 360 -3.26 31.76 -19.15
N VAL A 361 -3.24 30.42 -19.02
CA VAL A 361 -3.78 29.70 -17.86
C VAL A 361 -3.04 30.07 -16.58
N LYS A 362 -1.70 29.97 -16.58
CA LYS A 362 -0.88 30.30 -15.41
C LYS A 362 -1.02 31.76 -15.00
N SER A 363 -1.07 32.68 -15.97
CA SER A 363 -1.27 34.10 -15.69
C SER A 363 -2.65 34.39 -15.10
N ALA A 364 -3.69 33.72 -15.60
CA ALA A 364 -5.05 33.86 -15.10
C ALA A 364 -5.19 33.31 -13.67
N ALA A 365 -4.62 32.13 -13.40
CA ALA A 365 -4.61 31.55 -12.06
C ALA A 365 -3.86 32.42 -11.05
N ALA A 366 -2.69 32.95 -11.41
CA ALA A 366 -1.94 33.90 -10.58
C ALA A 366 -2.74 35.19 -10.31
N ALA A 367 -3.52 35.68 -11.28
CA ALA A 367 -4.40 36.84 -11.10
C ALA A 367 -5.61 36.56 -10.18
N ALA A 368 -5.99 35.29 -10.01
CA ALA A 368 -6.93 34.83 -8.99
C ALA A 368 -6.26 34.57 -7.62
N GLY A 369 -4.92 34.63 -7.54
CA GLY A 369 -4.15 34.33 -6.33
C GLY A 369 -3.88 32.84 -6.12
N ASN A 370 -3.91 32.03 -7.18
CA ASN A 370 -3.54 30.61 -7.14
C ASN A 370 -2.26 30.37 -7.97
N ASP A 371 -1.14 30.16 -7.28
CA ASP A 371 0.16 29.88 -7.91
C ASP A 371 0.38 28.38 -8.20
N GLU A 372 -0.49 27.49 -7.68
CA GLU A 372 -0.44 26.04 -7.86
C GLU A 372 -1.67 25.53 -8.64
N PHE A 373 -1.85 26.06 -9.85
CA PHE A 373 -2.94 25.66 -10.75
C PHE A 373 -2.46 24.63 -11.79
N LEU A 374 -2.97 23.40 -11.75
CA LEU A 374 -2.55 22.33 -12.65
C LEU A 374 -3.04 22.55 -14.09
N VAL A 375 -2.17 22.31 -15.06
CA VAL A 375 -2.48 22.13 -16.48
C VAL A 375 -2.05 20.73 -16.89
N ALA A 376 -3.03 19.85 -17.10
CA ALA A 376 -2.82 18.49 -17.59
C ALA A 376 -3.57 18.25 -18.89
N GLY A 377 -3.07 17.42 -19.81
CA GLY A 377 -3.72 17.25 -21.12
C GLY A 377 -3.45 15.93 -21.84
N ASN A 378 -4.31 15.64 -22.83
CA ASN A 378 -4.34 14.39 -23.60
C ASN A 378 -3.58 14.47 -24.95
N ASP A 379 -3.75 13.45 -25.80
CA ASP A 379 -3.02 13.20 -27.07
C ASP A 379 -1.52 12.90 -26.95
N ILE A 380 -0.97 12.90 -25.74
CA ILE A 380 0.46 12.74 -25.51
C ILE A 380 0.76 11.34 -24.95
N PRO A 381 1.76 10.61 -25.47
CA PRO A 381 2.50 10.85 -26.71
C PRO A 381 1.78 10.27 -27.94
N GLY A 382 0.56 9.74 -27.75
CA GLY A 382 -0.14 8.93 -28.74
C GLY A 382 -0.33 9.59 -30.11
N PHE A 383 -0.45 10.92 -30.17
CA PHE A 383 -0.46 11.67 -31.43
C PHE A 383 -0.01 13.14 -31.24
N SER A 384 1.11 13.39 -30.57
CA SER A 384 1.57 14.77 -30.30
C SER A 384 2.24 15.46 -31.51
N LEU A 385 2.85 14.69 -32.42
CA LEU A 385 3.66 15.16 -33.56
C LEU A 385 4.71 16.25 -33.20
N GLY A 386 5.15 16.27 -31.93
CA GLY A 386 6.10 17.25 -31.42
C GLY A 386 5.52 18.65 -31.20
N TRP A 387 4.19 18.80 -31.06
CA TRP A 387 3.55 20.06 -30.66
C TRP A 387 3.85 20.39 -29.20
N SER A 388 3.55 19.47 -28.28
CA SER A 388 3.86 19.62 -26.86
C SER A 388 5.36 19.37 -26.62
N ARG A 389 6.03 20.33 -25.99
CA ARG A 389 7.49 20.32 -25.75
C ARG A 389 7.89 20.80 -24.34
N GLY A 390 7.03 20.60 -23.34
CA GLY A 390 7.32 20.90 -21.93
C GLY A 390 6.49 22.00 -21.27
N ASP A 391 5.72 22.79 -22.04
CA ASP A 391 4.80 23.80 -21.51
C ASP A 391 3.48 23.17 -21.02
N LEU A 392 3.58 22.12 -20.20
CA LEU A 392 2.47 21.39 -19.57
C LEU A 392 2.95 20.87 -18.22
N ASP A 393 2.11 20.93 -17.18
CA ASP A 393 2.53 20.46 -15.86
C ASP A 393 2.59 18.94 -15.81
N MET A 394 1.53 18.24 -16.23
CA MET A 394 1.45 16.77 -16.17
C MET A 394 0.77 16.21 -17.42
N VAL A 395 1.30 15.14 -18.02
CA VAL A 395 0.54 14.42 -19.04
C VAL A 395 -0.61 13.67 -18.38
N SER A 396 -1.82 13.87 -18.87
CA SER A 396 -2.99 13.09 -18.47
C SER A 396 -3.74 12.64 -19.72
N THR A 397 -3.34 11.50 -20.28
CA THR A 397 -3.76 11.10 -21.63
C THR A 397 -4.81 10.01 -21.64
N GLU A 398 -5.72 10.11 -22.60
CA GLU A 398 -6.59 9.02 -22.99
C GLU A 398 -5.81 7.93 -23.73
N MET A 399 -6.03 6.69 -23.30
CA MET A 399 -5.37 5.52 -23.87
C MET A 399 -6.37 4.37 -23.89
N SER A 400 -6.61 3.80 -25.06
CA SER A 400 -7.29 2.51 -25.19
C SER A 400 -6.30 1.52 -25.77
N LEU A 401 -6.55 0.26 -25.48
CA LEU A 401 -5.83 -0.86 -26.07
C LEU A 401 -6.33 -1.10 -27.51
N GLY A 402 -5.57 -1.86 -28.27
CA GLY A 402 -5.78 -2.06 -29.71
C GLY A 402 -5.38 -0.83 -30.54
N TYR A 403 -6.05 -0.65 -31.68
CA TYR A 403 -5.72 0.31 -32.71
C TYR A 403 -5.51 1.74 -32.16
N LYS A 404 -4.36 2.35 -32.48
CA LYS A 404 -4.14 3.80 -32.33
C LYS A 404 -3.25 4.34 -33.45
N THR A 405 -3.30 5.66 -33.62
CA THR A 405 -2.54 6.35 -34.65
C THR A 405 -1.03 6.13 -34.55
N SER A 406 -0.48 6.03 -33.33
CA SER A 406 0.94 5.79 -33.05
C SER A 406 1.33 4.31 -32.96
N SER A 407 0.39 3.38 -32.96
CA SER A 407 0.66 1.94 -32.78
C SER A 407 0.22 1.09 -33.99
N GLY A 408 -0.37 1.71 -35.01
CA GLY A 408 -0.79 1.00 -36.20
C GLY A 408 -2.00 0.09 -35.97
N PRO A 409 -2.23 -0.89 -36.86
CA PRO A 409 -3.46 -1.69 -36.88
C PRO A 409 -3.55 -2.68 -35.73
N ASP A 410 -2.43 -3.29 -35.33
CA ASP A 410 -2.37 -4.26 -34.23
C ASP A 410 -2.43 -3.58 -32.87
N GLY A 411 -1.94 -2.34 -32.79
CA GLY A 411 -2.18 -1.49 -31.65
C GLY A 411 -1.30 -1.76 -30.43
N PHE A 412 -1.76 -1.32 -29.26
CA PHE A 412 -1.21 -1.77 -27.98
C PHE A 412 -2.08 -2.87 -27.39
N THR A 413 -1.53 -4.06 -27.22
CA THR A 413 -2.20 -5.34 -26.94
C THR A 413 -1.85 -5.81 -25.54
N LEU A 414 -2.60 -6.78 -24.98
CA LEU A 414 -2.50 -7.18 -23.57
C LEU A 414 -1.14 -7.79 -23.15
N PRO A 415 -0.74 -7.65 -21.86
CA PRO A 415 0.28 -8.49 -21.23
C PRO A 415 0.00 -9.99 -21.42
N PRO A 416 1.02 -10.87 -21.44
CA PRO A 416 2.43 -10.65 -21.11
C PRO A 416 3.26 -10.22 -22.31
N VAL A 417 2.67 -10.04 -23.50
CA VAL A 417 3.40 -9.59 -24.69
C VAL A 417 3.36 -8.06 -24.81
N GLY A 418 2.29 -7.44 -24.31
CA GLY A 418 2.11 -5.99 -24.24
C GLY A 418 2.97 -5.37 -23.15
N ARG A 419 3.67 -4.28 -23.47
CA ARG A 419 4.44 -3.46 -22.53
C ARG A 419 4.10 -2.00 -22.73
N TYR A 420 3.86 -1.30 -21.64
CA TYR A 420 3.38 0.09 -21.70
C TYR A 420 4.35 1.06 -21.04
N ALA A 421 5.32 0.55 -20.28
CA ALA A 421 6.47 1.34 -19.84
C ALA A 421 7.07 2.24 -20.95
N PRO A 422 7.20 1.79 -22.23
CA PRO A 422 7.61 2.68 -23.33
C PRO A 422 6.73 3.92 -23.53
N PHE A 423 5.41 3.73 -23.48
CA PHE A 423 4.44 4.81 -23.68
C PHE A 423 4.48 5.79 -22.50
N TYR A 424 4.51 5.26 -21.28
CA TYR A 424 4.56 6.05 -20.04
C TYR A 424 5.85 6.88 -19.94
N LYS A 425 7.00 6.27 -20.24
CA LYS A 425 8.29 6.98 -20.22
C LYS A 425 8.34 8.08 -21.28
N LEU A 426 7.80 7.86 -22.48
CA LEU A 426 7.73 8.92 -23.50
C LEU A 426 6.73 10.03 -23.10
N ALA A 427 5.62 9.68 -22.46
CA ALA A 427 4.64 10.64 -21.96
C ALA A 427 5.28 11.62 -20.97
N ARG A 428 6.01 11.10 -19.98
CA ARG A 428 6.70 11.89 -18.95
C ARG A 428 7.59 12.98 -19.53
N GLU A 429 8.27 12.71 -20.66
CA GLU A 429 9.20 13.66 -21.27
C GLU A 429 8.55 14.89 -21.92
N HIS A 430 7.21 14.93 -22.04
CA HIS A 430 6.47 16.06 -22.60
C HIS A 430 5.97 17.06 -21.55
N ALA A 431 6.09 16.74 -20.25
CA ALA A 431 5.59 17.56 -19.16
C ALA A 431 6.70 17.86 -18.12
N GLN A 432 6.38 18.73 -17.15
CA GLN A 432 7.28 19.12 -16.07
C GLN A 432 7.25 18.15 -14.89
N SER A 433 6.08 17.54 -14.64
CA SER A 433 5.86 16.56 -13.60
C SER A 433 6.64 15.28 -13.88
N ARG A 434 7.11 14.65 -12.80
CA ARG A 434 7.68 13.30 -12.87
C ARG A 434 6.62 12.22 -13.05
N PHE A 435 5.35 12.54 -12.78
CA PHE A 435 4.24 11.61 -12.90
C PHE A 435 3.48 11.77 -14.21
N VAL A 436 2.82 10.68 -14.60
CA VAL A 436 1.89 10.63 -15.74
C VAL A 436 0.57 10.10 -15.22
N ASN A 437 -0.53 10.68 -15.70
CA ASN A 437 -1.86 10.12 -15.51
C ASN A 437 -2.39 9.54 -16.83
N VAL A 438 -3.09 8.41 -16.76
CA VAL A 438 -3.63 7.73 -17.94
C VAL A 438 -5.10 7.41 -17.73
N TRP A 439 -5.94 7.91 -18.63
CA TRP A 439 -7.32 7.50 -18.75
C TRP A 439 -7.34 6.23 -19.58
N LEU A 440 -7.07 5.11 -18.90
CA LEU A 440 -7.04 3.81 -19.52
C LEU A 440 -8.48 3.38 -19.78
N TYR A 441 -8.86 3.26 -21.04
CA TYR A 441 -10.15 2.74 -21.46
C TYR A 441 -10.04 1.25 -21.80
N ASN A 442 -11.12 0.52 -21.55
CA ASN A 442 -11.25 -0.89 -21.88
C ASN A 442 -11.66 -1.16 -23.33
N ASP A 443 -11.77 -0.13 -24.18
CA ASP A 443 -12.18 -0.31 -25.58
C ASP A 443 -11.27 -1.34 -26.28
N SER A 444 -11.89 -2.25 -27.07
CA SER A 444 -11.24 -3.37 -27.77
C SER A 444 -10.92 -4.62 -26.92
N TYR A 445 -11.01 -4.54 -25.59
CA TYR A 445 -10.71 -5.63 -24.66
C TYR A 445 -11.63 -5.60 -23.43
N GLU A 446 -12.91 -5.26 -23.64
CA GLU A 446 -13.86 -5.01 -22.56
C GLU A 446 -14.08 -6.26 -21.69
N ALA A 447 -14.05 -7.46 -22.29
CA ALA A 447 -14.22 -8.72 -21.58
C ALA A 447 -12.97 -9.07 -20.76
N GLU A 448 -11.79 -8.91 -21.35
CA GLU A 448 -10.50 -9.25 -20.74
C GLU A 448 -10.20 -8.31 -19.57
N LEU A 449 -10.42 -7.01 -19.74
CA LEU A 449 -10.12 -5.98 -18.73
C LEU A 449 -11.19 -5.87 -17.64
N ALA A 450 -12.21 -6.73 -17.66
CA ALA A 450 -13.08 -6.95 -16.51
C ALA A 450 -12.42 -7.88 -15.46
N HIS A 451 -11.30 -8.54 -15.79
CA HIS A 451 -10.62 -9.47 -14.90
C HIS A 451 -9.57 -8.74 -14.02
N PRO A 452 -9.70 -8.80 -12.67
CA PRO A 452 -8.83 -8.06 -11.75
C PRO A 452 -7.34 -8.27 -11.95
N GLU A 453 -6.89 -9.51 -12.17
CA GLU A 453 -5.45 -9.81 -12.27
C GLU A 453 -4.78 -9.21 -13.51
N LEU A 454 -5.54 -9.03 -14.60
CA LEU A 454 -5.02 -8.33 -15.77
C LEU A 454 -4.89 -6.83 -15.49
N CYS A 455 -5.84 -6.25 -14.78
CA CYS A 455 -5.78 -4.84 -14.35
C CYS A 455 -4.63 -4.60 -13.37
N HIS A 456 -4.39 -5.51 -12.43
CA HIS A 456 -3.23 -5.46 -11.55
C HIS A 456 -1.91 -5.41 -12.34
N ALA A 457 -1.72 -6.30 -13.31
CA ALA A 457 -0.52 -6.30 -14.14
C ALA A 457 -0.26 -4.94 -14.83
N LEU A 458 -1.31 -4.29 -15.32
CA LEU A 458 -1.24 -2.96 -15.94
C LEU A 458 -0.94 -1.86 -14.91
N TYR A 459 -1.69 -1.82 -13.80
CA TYR A 459 -1.57 -0.75 -12.80
C TYR A 459 -0.25 -0.79 -12.04
N TYR A 460 0.30 -1.98 -11.79
CA TYR A 460 1.60 -2.08 -11.14
C TYR A 460 2.77 -1.83 -12.10
N GLU A 461 2.63 -2.05 -13.42
CA GLU A 461 3.58 -1.49 -14.41
C GLU A 461 3.51 0.04 -14.44
N MET A 462 2.30 0.61 -14.34
CA MET A 462 2.12 2.06 -14.22
C MET A 462 2.84 2.61 -12.98
N LEU A 463 2.58 2.06 -11.78
CA LEU A 463 3.25 2.51 -10.55
C LEU A 463 4.78 2.40 -10.63
N ALA A 464 5.29 1.27 -11.17
CA ALA A 464 6.71 1.03 -11.37
C ALA A 464 7.38 2.06 -12.30
N THR A 465 6.61 2.83 -13.06
CA THR A 465 7.07 3.82 -14.05
C THR A 465 6.55 5.23 -13.78
N HIS A 466 6.19 5.55 -12.53
CA HIS A 466 5.64 6.86 -12.15
C HIS A 466 4.37 7.23 -12.93
N THR A 467 3.48 6.26 -13.14
CA THR A 467 2.21 6.45 -13.84
C THR A 467 1.05 6.00 -12.98
N PHE A 468 -0.10 6.67 -13.11
CA PHE A 468 -1.33 6.30 -12.42
C PHE A 468 -2.53 6.27 -13.38
N PRO A 469 -3.47 5.34 -13.21
CA PRO A 469 -4.74 5.41 -13.90
C PRO A 469 -5.58 6.58 -13.37
N LYS A 470 -6.47 7.14 -14.20
CA LYS A 470 -7.62 7.92 -13.73
C LYS A 470 -8.77 6.96 -13.47
N PHE A 471 -9.37 7.04 -12.28
CA PHE A 471 -10.50 6.20 -11.91
C PHE A 471 -11.83 6.95 -12.04
N ASP A 472 -12.88 6.28 -12.50
CA ASP A 472 -14.25 6.81 -12.55
C ASP A 472 -15.25 5.68 -12.24
N PRO A 473 -15.78 5.63 -11.01
CA PRO A 473 -16.65 4.53 -10.58
C PRO A 473 -17.99 4.49 -11.32
N ALA A 474 -18.39 5.56 -12.00
CA ALA A 474 -19.64 5.61 -12.76
C ALA A 474 -19.47 5.18 -14.24
N SER A 475 -18.23 5.04 -14.72
CA SER A 475 -17.94 4.76 -16.13
C SER A 475 -17.67 3.28 -16.38
N SER A 476 -18.48 2.66 -17.24
CA SER A 476 -18.24 1.28 -17.70
C SER A 476 -17.06 1.14 -18.66
N ARG A 477 -16.40 2.26 -19.02
CA ARG A 477 -15.24 2.28 -19.92
C ARG A 477 -13.90 2.13 -19.19
N ILE A 478 -13.89 2.14 -17.85
CA ILE A 478 -12.67 2.00 -17.05
C ILE A 478 -12.42 0.51 -16.75
N PRO A 479 -11.17 0.02 -16.87
CA PRO A 479 -10.77 -1.34 -16.49
C PRO A 479 -10.99 -1.67 -15.02
N GLY A 480 -11.21 -2.96 -14.76
CA GLY A 480 -11.35 -3.52 -13.42
C GLY A 480 -12.70 -3.21 -12.76
N ASP A 481 -12.87 -3.74 -11.56
CA ASP A 481 -14.01 -3.45 -10.70
C ASP A 481 -13.65 -2.43 -9.60
N GLU A 482 -14.65 -2.05 -8.81
CA GLU A 482 -14.49 -1.10 -7.71
C GLU A 482 -13.43 -1.56 -6.70
N GLN A 483 -13.42 -2.85 -6.34
CA GLN A 483 -12.49 -3.42 -5.37
C GLN A 483 -11.03 -3.34 -5.87
N THR A 484 -10.81 -3.70 -7.14
CA THR A 484 -9.48 -3.67 -7.80
C THR A 484 -8.91 -2.25 -7.83
N ASN A 485 -9.71 -1.28 -8.25
CA ASN A 485 -9.29 0.12 -8.35
C ASN A 485 -9.05 0.73 -6.96
N THR A 486 -9.94 0.45 -5.99
CA THR A 486 -9.81 0.94 -4.60
C THR A 486 -8.54 0.39 -3.95
N GLY A 487 -8.31 -0.92 -4.04
CA GLY A 487 -7.14 -1.56 -3.44
C GLY A 487 -5.82 -1.06 -4.04
N PHE A 488 -5.79 -0.74 -5.34
CA PHE A 488 -4.62 -0.12 -5.94
C PHE A 488 -4.35 1.29 -5.37
N PHE A 489 -5.36 2.16 -5.27
CA PHE A 489 -5.16 3.51 -4.70
C PHE A 489 -4.90 3.49 -3.19
N GLU A 490 -5.46 2.55 -2.44
CA GLU A 490 -5.09 2.30 -1.03
C GLU A 490 -3.60 1.97 -0.91
N PHE A 491 -3.09 1.06 -1.75
CA PHE A 491 -1.67 0.73 -1.77
C PHE A 491 -0.80 1.93 -2.18
N VAL A 492 -1.22 2.72 -3.19
CA VAL A 492 -0.51 3.95 -3.59
C VAL A 492 -0.46 4.96 -2.45
N GLU A 493 -1.56 5.17 -1.73
CA GLU A 493 -1.60 6.05 -0.56
C GLU A 493 -0.63 5.58 0.54
N PHE A 494 -0.55 4.26 0.78
CA PHE A 494 0.40 3.67 1.72
C PHE A 494 1.87 3.90 1.31
N VAL A 495 2.22 3.70 0.03
CA VAL A 495 3.63 3.82 -0.42
C VAL A 495 4.07 5.24 -0.73
N ALA A 496 3.14 6.18 -1.00
CA ALA A 496 3.46 7.57 -1.34
C ALA A 496 4.48 8.23 -0.37
N PRO A 497 4.29 8.23 0.97
CA PRO A 497 5.27 8.80 1.89
C PRO A 497 6.60 8.04 1.97
N ILE A 498 6.61 6.75 1.58
CA ILE A 498 7.81 5.89 1.59
C ILE A 498 8.66 6.18 0.35
N TYR A 499 8.01 6.29 -0.81
CA TYR A 499 8.63 6.55 -2.10
C TYR A 499 9.04 8.00 -2.28
N GLY A 500 8.34 8.95 -1.66
CA GLY A 500 8.77 10.34 -1.52
C GLY A 500 9.21 10.99 -2.84
N ASP A 501 10.37 11.65 -2.81
CA ASP A 501 10.88 12.45 -3.92
C ASP A 501 11.79 11.66 -4.89
N ARG A 502 11.65 10.32 -4.89
CA ARG A 502 12.43 9.43 -5.75
C ARG A 502 12.37 9.84 -7.23
N ILE A 503 13.51 9.75 -7.92
CA ILE A 503 13.68 10.00 -9.35
C ILE A 503 14.27 8.77 -10.05
N PRO A 504 13.94 8.51 -11.33
CA PRO A 504 14.45 7.34 -12.06
C PRO A 504 15.97 7.34 -12.22
N VAL A 505 16.59 6.15 -12.12
CA VAL A 505 18.03 5.95 -12.39
C VAL A 505 18.21 5.34 -13.78
N GLU A 506 18.45 6.20 -14.77
CA GLU A 506 18.39 5.84 -16.20
C GLU A 506 19.60 6.41 -16.97
N LYS A 507 20.65 5.61 -17.17
CA LYS A 507 21.90 6.02 -17.86
C LYS A 507 21.89 5.74 -19.37
N VAL A 508 20.86 5.08 -19.90
CA VAL A 508 20.67 4.82 -21.34
C VAL A 508 19.58 5.73 -21.89
N GLY A 509 19.87 6.45 -22.96
CA GLY A 509 18.91 7.27 -23.69
C GLY A 509 18.35 6.54 -24.92
N LEU A 510 17.05 6.63 -25.15
CA LEU A 510 16.41 6.23 -26.40
C LEU A 510 15.83 7.46 -27.10
N TYR A 511 16.37 7.79 -28.28
CA TYR A 511 15.99 9.00 -28.99
C TYR A 511 14.62 8.89 -29.66
N TYR A 512 13.80 9.94 -29.50
CA TYR A 512 12.48 10.06 -30.14
C TYR A 512 12.43 11.27 -31.08
N SER A 513 12.18 11.02 -32.36
CA SER A 513 12.13 12.01 -33.46
C SER A 513 10.70 12.21 -33.95
N SER A 514 10.02 13.21 -33.38
CA SER A 514 8.74 13.68 -33.94
C SER A 514 8.88 14.21 -35.37
N SER A 515 10.07 14.67 -35.79
CA SER A 515 10.32 15.07 -37.19
C SER A 515 10.28 13.90 -38.16
N SER A 516 10.86 12.76 -37.79
CA SER A 516 10.82 11.56 -38.62
C SER A 516 9.39 11.04 -38.80
N ILE A 517 8.53 11.21 -37.78
CA ILE A 517 7.11 10.85 -37.83
C ILE A 517 6.32 11.86 -38.67
N LEU A 518 6.47 13.17 -38.39
CA LEU A 518 5.75 14.23 -39.09
C LEU A 518 6.03 14.20 -40.60
N ARG A 519 7.26 13.89 -41.01
CA ARG A 519 7.62 13.77 -42.44
C ARG A 519 6.79 12.72 -43.18
N GLN A 520 6.26 11.70 -42.49
CA GLN A 520 5.43 10.64 -43.10
C GLN A 520 3.97 11.07 -43.34
N MET A 521 3.60 12.30 -42.99
CA MET A 521 2.25 12.83 -43.21
C MET A 521 2.08 13.43 -44.61
N THR A 522 1.00 13.04 -45.27
CA THR A 522 0.46 13.67 -46.48
C THR A 522 -0.79 14.50 -46.11
N PRO A 523 -1.38 15.28 -47.04
CA PRO A 523 -2.65 15.97 -46.77
C PRO A 523 -3.79 15.03 -46.37
N GLY A 524 -3.70 13.74 -46.74
CA GLY A 524 -4.65 12.69 -46.42
C GLY A 524 -4.35 11.90 -45.13
N GLY A 525 -3.29 12.24 -44.37
CA GLY A 525 -2.83 11.51 -43.19
C GLY A 525 -1.51 10.76 -43.44
N PHE A 526 -1.20 9.73 -42.66
CA PHE A 526 0.01 8.93 -42.91
C PHE A 526 -0.06 8.23 -44.28
N VAL A 527 1.08 8.24 -44.98
CA VAL A 527 1.25 7.54 -46.27
C VAL A 527 1.04 6.03 -46.13
N ASP A 528 1.70 5.44 -45.13
CA ASP A 528 1.53 4.05 -44.72
C ASP A 528 1.30 4.01 -43.22
N PHE A 529 0.04 3.77 -42.85
CA PHE A 529 -0.36 3.68 -41.46
C PHE A 529 0.20 2.43 -40.75
N ASN A 530 0.42 1.36 -41.52
CA ASN A 530 0.86 0.06 -41.02
C ASN A 530 2.39 -0.10 -41.06
N GLY A 531 3.09 0.89 -41.61
CA GLY A 531 4.54 0.91 -41.72
C GLY A 531 5.08 2.28 -41.33
N GLN A 532 5.23 2.52 -40.02
CA GLN A 532 5.76 3.77 -39.48
C GLN A 532 7.20 3.57 -38.97
N PRO A 533 8.24 3.85 -39.79
CA PRO A 533 9.59 3.33 -39.55
C PRO A 533 10.21 3.75 -38.22
N HIS A 534 10.21 5.06 -37.93
CA HIS A 534 10.73 5.58 -36.67
C HIS A 534 9.87 5.20 -35.47
N GLN A 535 8.55 5.43 -35.56
CA GLN A 535 7.61 5.21 -34.46
C GLN A 535 7.65 3.75 -33.98
N PHE A 536 7.58 2.79 -34.90
CA PHE A 536 7.61 1.37 -34.57
C PHE A 536 9.01 0.91 -34.17
N SER A 537 10.07 1.51 -34.71
CA SER A 537 11.43 1.28 -34.22
C SER A 537 11.59 1.68 -32.77
N PHE A 538 11.10 2.87 -32.41
CA PHE A 538 11.13 3.39 -31.05
C PHE A 538 10.38 2.45 -30.10
N TRP A 539 9.16 2.03 -30.44
CA TRP A 539 8.40 1.09 -29.62
C TRP A 539 9.09 -0.27 -29.44
N GLY A 540 9.69 -0.81 -30.50
CA GLY A 540 10.41 -2.07 -30.44
C GLY A 540 11.66 -2.00 -29.58
N TRP A 541 12.49 -0.96 -29.74
CA TRP A 541 13.67 -0.74 -28.90
C TRP A 541 13.30 -0.52 -27.43
N ALA A 542 12.32 0.34 -27.15
CA ALA A 542 11.86 0.61 -25.80
C ALA A 542 11.33 -0.66 -25.12
N THR A 543 10.56 -1.48 -25.84
CA THR A 543 10.07 -2.77 -25.34
C THR A 543 11.22 -3.74 -25.07
N ALA A 544 12.17 -3.85 -25.99
CA ALA A 544 13.32 -4.74 -25.81
C ALA A 544 14.20 -4.32 -24.62
N LEU A 545 14.42 -3.02 -24.40
CA LEU A 545 15.16 -2.51 -23.24
C LEU A 545 14.45 -2.87 -21.92
N THR A 546 13.12 -2.72 -21.86
CA THR A 546 12.32 -3.15 -20.70
C THR A 546 12.45 -4.66 -20.46
N GLU A 547 12.33 -5.48 -21.50
CA GLU A 547 12.41 -6.95 -21.41
C GLU A 547 13.82 -7.48 -21.13
N LEU A 548 14.86 -6.66 -21.36
CA LEU A 548 16.26 -6.94 -21.03
C LEU A 548 16.69 -6.34 -19.69
N HIS A 549 15.77 -5.70 -18.95
CA HIS A 549 16.05 -5.05 -17.66
C HIS A 549 17.15 -3.98 -17.74
N ILE A 550 17.17 -3.21 -18.83
CA ILE A 550 18.09 -2.09 -19.04
C ILE A 550 17.34 -0.80 -18.70
N PRO A 551 17.67 -0.10 -17.60
CA PRO A 551 17.03 1.17 -17.25
C PRO A 551 17.36 2.24 -18.31
N TYR A 552 16.31 2.78 -18.94
CA TYR A 552 16.45 3.79 -19.97
C TYR A 552 15.48 4.95 -19.76
N ARG A 553 15.90 6.13 -20.21
CA ARG A 553 15.07 7.32 -20.36
C ARG A 553 14.85 7.60 -21.84
N VAL A 554 13.72 8.21 -22.15
CA VAL A 554 13.44 8.67 -23.51
C VAL A 554 14.06 10.05 -23.69
N LEU A 555 14.69 10.31 -24.85
CA LEU A 555 15.26 11.61 -25.18
C LEU A 555 14.59 12.16 -26.45
N PRO A 556 13.51 12.96 -26.32
CA PRO A 556 12.87 13.56 -27.48
C PRO A 556 13.75 14.62 -28.15
N GLU A 557 13.52 14.87 -29.44
CA GLU A 557 14.37 15.74 -30.26
C GLU A 557 14.60 17.15 -29.69
N TRP A 558 13.61 17.75 -29.02
CA TRP A 558 13.74 19.08 -28.40
C TRP A 558 14.56 19.10 -27.10
N LYS A 559 14.88 17.93 -26.54
CA LYS A 559 15.77 17.76 -25.38
C LYS A 559 17.17 17.32 -25.77
N LEU A 560 17.50 17.21 -27.07
CA LEU A 560 18.86 16.84 -27.50
C LEU A 560 19.84 18.00 -27.29
N ASN A 561 20.49 18.03 -26.13
CA ASN A 561 21.47 19.04 -25.79
C ASN A 561 22.56 18.48 -24.85
N ALA A 562 23.60 19.26 -24.58
CA ALA A 562 24.75 18.81 -23.79
C ALA A 562 24.42 18.49 -22.32
N GLU A 563 23.45 19.19 -21.72
CA GLU A 563 23.04 18.98 -20.32
C GLU A 563 22.31 17.64 -20.18
N GLU A 564 21.35 17.39 -21.08
CA GLU A 564 20.57 16.16 -21.10
C GLU A 564 21.42 14.93 -21.46
N LEU A 565 22.47 15.09 -22.27
CA LEU A 565 23.41 14.00 -22.57
C LEU A 565 24.46 13.76 -21.47
N ALA A 566 24.72 14.73 -20.58
CA ALA A 566 25.72 14.58 -19.53
C ALA A 566 25.34 13.49 -18.50
N GLY A 567 24.04 13.22 -18.33
CA GLY A 567 23.54 12.14 -17.47
C GLY A 567 23.49 10.76 -18.14
N LEU A 568 23.90 10.65 -19.41
CA LEU A 568 23.82 9.41 -20.18
C LEU A 568 25.19 8.83 -20.50
N ASP A 569 25.26 7.50 -20.48
CA ASP A 569 26.42 6.71 -20.90
C ASP A 569 26.30 6.21 -22.34
N LEU A 570 25.07 6.09 -22.83
CA LEU A 570 24.71 5.54 -24.13
C LEU A 570 23.45 6.22 -24.67
N LEU A 571 23.43 6.53 -25.97
CA LEU A 571 22.24 6.98 -26.70
C LEU A 571 21.97 6.02 -27.87
N ILE A 572 20.70 5.68 -28.07
CA ILE A 572 20.24 4.84 -29.18
C ILE A 572 19.40 5.70 -30.13
N LEU A 573 19.71 5.69 -31.43
CA LEU A 573 18.97 6.35 -32.51
C LEU A 573 18.22 5.29 -33.33
N PRO A 574 16.93 5.02 -33.03
CA PRO A 574 16.13 4.01 -33.72
C PRO A 574 15.49 4.59 -34.99
N ASN A 575 16.02 4.28 -36.17
CA ASN A 575 15.52 4.69 -37.49
C ASN A 575 15.15 6.20 -37.57
N VAL A 576 16.14 7.06 -37.38
CA VAL A 576 15.98 8.52 -37.28
C VAL A 576 16.27 9.17 -38.63
N ASP A 577 15.34 9.02 -39.58
CA ASP A 577 15.56 9.45 -40.97
C ASP A 577 15.71 10.97 -41.11
N VAL A 578 15.10 11.75 -40.20
CA VAL A 578 15.25 13.20 -40.10
C VAL A 578 16.17 13.54 -38.93
N LEU A 579 17.34 14.10 -39.21
CA LEU A 579 18.29 14.58 -38.21
C LEU A 579 19.07 15.79 -38.73
N ASP A 580 19.07 16.90 -37.99
CA ASP A 580 19.76 18.11 -38.42
C ASP A 580 21.29 17.93 -38.32
N PRO A 581 22.07 18.22 -39.39
CA PRO A 581 23.53 18.20 -39.32
C PRO A 581 24.11 19.10 -38.20
N ALA A 582 23.41 20.15 -37.80
CA ALA A 582 23.81 21.01 -36.67
C ALA A 582 23.77 20.27 -35.33
N ASP A 583 22.79 19.38 -35.11
CA ASP A 583 22.70 18.57 -33.89
C ASP A 583 23.82 17.53 -33.83
N VAL A 584 24.18 16.96 -34.98
CA VAL A 584 25.30 16.01 -35.09
C VAL A 584 26.61 16.69 -34.72
N SER A 585 26.95 17.79 -35.39
CA SER A 585 28.24 18.47 -35.21
C SER A 585 28.32 19.29 -33.91
N GLY A 586 27.21 19.86 -33.46
CA GLY A 586 27.12 20.74 -32.30
C GLY A 586 26.86 20.03 -30.97
N VAL A 587 26.31 18.81 -30.99
CA VAL A 587 25.90 18.09 -29.78
C VAL A 587 26.48 16.68 -29.74
N LEU A 588 26.11 15.82 -30.69
CA LEU A 588 26.49 14.39 -30.65
C LEU A 588 28.00 14.17 -30.77
N GLU A 589 28.66 14.85 -31.71
CA GLU A 589 30.11 14.72 -31.91
C GLU A 589 30.89 15.21 -30.68
N LEU A 590 30.45 16.27 -30.03
CA LEU A 590 31.08 16.78 -28.81
C LEU A 590 30.92 15.80 -27.64
N TRP A 591 29.74 15.20 -27.49
CA TRP A 591 29.47 14.22 -26.44
C TRP A 591 30.24 12.90 -26.67
N LEU A 592 30.30 12.41 -27.92
CA LEU A 592 31.13 11.26 -28.31
C LEU A 592 32.60 11.48 -27.98
N ASN A 593 33.14 12.67 -28.29
CA ASN A 593 34.51 13.04 -27.96
C ASN A 593 34.76 13.14 -26.44
N ALA A 594 33.72 13.33 -25.64
CA ALA A 594 33.77 13.35 -24.18
C ALA A 594 33.61 11.95 -23.54
N GLY A 595 33.47 10.89 -24.35
CA GLY A 595 33.35 9.50 -23.88
C GLY A 595 31.95 8.90 -24.00
N GLY A 596 30.96 9.67 -24.47
CA GLY A 596 29.63 9.15 -24.77
C GLY A 596 29.66 8.04 -25.82
N ARG A 597 28.63 7.20 -25.82
CA ARG A 597 28.48 6.07 -26.75
C ARG A 597 27.18 6.19 -27.54
N LEU A 598 27.18 5.78 -28.80
CA LEU A 598 26.02 5.89 -29.67
C LEU A 598 25.75 4.58 -30.40
N VAL A 599 24.49 4.17 -30.45
CA VAL A 599 24.00 3.12 -31.34
C VAL A 599 23.10 3.76 -32.38
N ILE A 600 23.43 3.56 -33.66
CA ILE A 600 22.61 3.99 -34.79
C ILE A 600 21.97 2.72 -35.38
N ALA A 601 20.64 2.62 -35.34
CA ALA A 601 19.93 1.42 -35.76
C ALA A 601 18.94 1.71 -36.90
N GLY A 602 19.21 1.19 -38.09
CA GLY A 602 18.44 1.48 -39.30
C GLY A 602 18.88 2.79 -39.97
N ASP A 603 17.98 3.36 -40.76
CA ASP A 603 18.25 4.59 -41.50
C ASP A 603 18.40 5.79 -40.55
N CYS A 604 19.38 6.66 -40.84
CA CYS A 604 19.65 7.81 -39.97
C CYS A 604 20.20 9.02 -40.74
N GLY A 605 19.52 10.17 -40.61
CA GLY A 605 19.95 11.45 -41.18
C GLY A 605 19.89 11.52 -42.71
N ILE A 606 18.93 10.83 -43.34
CA ILE A 606 18.68 10.91 -44.79
C ILE A 606 18.14 12.30 -45.18
N TYR A 607 17.31 12.88 -44.31
CA TYR A 607 16.65 14.16 -44.50
C TYR A 607 17.16 15.19 -43.49
N LEU A 608 17.19 16.44 -43.92
CA LEU A 608 17.53 17.59 -43.08
C LEU A 608 16.41 17.87 -42.06
N GLY A 609 16.73 18.59 -40.97
CA GLY A 609 15.75 19.04 -39.98
C GLY A 609 14.76 20.10 -40.50
N GLU A 610 14.01 20.72 -39.60
CA GLU A 610 13.06 21.80 -39.94
C GLU A 610 13.73 22.93 -40.74
N SER A 611 14.96 23.30 -40.35
CA SER A 611 15.76 24.35 -41.00
C SER A 611 16.04 24.07 -42.48
N GLY A 612 16.10 22.79 -42.86
CA GLY A 612 16.28 22.31 -44.22
C GLY A 612 14.97 21.87 -44.89
N ASN A 613 13.81 22.23 -44.34
CA ASN A 613 12.47 21.92 -44.89
C ASN A 613 12.23 20.42 -45.12
N PHE A 614 12.80 19.54 -44.29
CA PHE A 614 12.78 18.08 -44.49
C PHE A 614 13.25 17.64 -45.90
N ALA A 615 14.13 18.42 -46.52
CA ALA A 615 14.73 18.10 -47.81
C ALA A 615 15.66 16.90 -47.72
N LEU A 616 15.77 16.15 -48.82
CA LEU A 616 16.79 15.12 -48.96
C LEU A 616 18.17 15.76 -48.74
N ASN A 617 18.97 15.17 -47.86
CA ASN A 617 20.32 15.65 -47.63
C ASN A 617 21.23 15.25 -48.80
N THR A 618 21.39 16.17 -49.76
CA THR A 618 22.21 15.96 -50.96
C THR A 618 23.71 15.82 -50.67
N ASN A 619 24.16 16.16 -49.45
CA ASN A 619 25.54 15.97 -49.00
C ASN A 619 25.81 14.58 -48.39
N GLY A 620 24.81 13.69 -48.36
CA GLY A 620 24.89 12.36 -47.73
C GLY A 620 24.19 12.34 -46.37
N LEU A 621 24.39 11.26 -45.59
CA LEU A 621 23.76 11.12 -44.27
C LEU A 621 24.27 12.18 -43.29
N SER A 622 23.38 12.79 -42.48
CA SER A 622 23.77 13.76 -41.44
C SER A 622 24.77 13.19 -40.45
N VAL A 623 24.70 11.88 -40.17
CA VAL A 623 25.62 11.18 -39.25
C VAL A 623 26.95 10.77 -39.89
N ALA A 624 27.20 11.09 -41.16
CA ALA A 624 28.34 10.54 -41.89
C ALA A 624 29.71 10.82 -41.24
N SER A 625 29.87 11.96 -40.58
CA SER A 625 31.11 12.34 -39.88
C SER A 625 31.40 11.48 -38.66
N ILE A 626 30.38 10.93 -38.00
CA ILE A 626 30.52 10.19 -36.74
C ILE A 626 30.45 8.66 -36.90
N MET A 627 30.03 8.13 -38.07
CA MET A 627 29.84 6.68 -38.27
C MET A 627 31.11 5.84 -38.02
N ASN A 628 32.31 6.41 -38.21
CA ASN A 628 33.58 5.72 -37.98
C ASN A 628 34.21 6.01 -36.60
N HIS A 629 33.51 6.72 -35.73
CA HIS A 629 33.99 7.03 -34.38
C HIS A 629 34.01 5.74 -33.53
N ALA A 630 35.03 5.57 -32.69
CA ALA A 630 35.25 4.32 -31.95
C ALA A 630 34.11 3.95 -30.98
N ASN A 631 33.38 4.95 -30.49
CA ASN A 631 32.23 4.78 -29.59
C ASN A 631 30.88 4.72 -30.33
N VAL A 632 30.87 4.52 -31.65
CA VAL A 632 29.63 4.43 -32.45
C VAL A 632 29.46 3.02 -32.98
N THR A 633 28.31 2.42 -32.70
CA THR A 633 27.89 1.13 -33.27
C THR A 633 26.78 1.36 -34.29
N VAL A 634 26.93 0.84 -35.50
CA VAL A 634 25.94 0.99 -36.58
C VAL A 634 25.32 -0.38 -36.90
N LEU A 635 23.99 -0.45 -36.82
CA LEU A 635 23.19 -1.61 -37.16
C LEU A 635 22.41 -1.30 -38.45
N PRO A 636 22.61 -2.07 -39.53
CA PRO A 636 22.06 -1.71 -40.85
C PRO A 636 20.55 -1.96 -41.01
N GLY A 637 19.90 -2.69 -40.10
CA GLY A 637 18.47 -3.02 -40.17
C GLY A 637 17.64 -2.27 -39.14
N ASN A 638 16.35 -2.07 -39.43
CA ASN A 638 15.39 -1.50 -38.48
C ASN A 638 14.87 -2.58 -37.50
N LEU A 639 15.80 -3.06 -36.66
CA LEU A 639 15.55 -4.12 -35.69
C LEU A 639 14.35 -3.82 -34.77
N GLY A 640 14.19 -2.56 -34.37
CA GLY A 640 13.07 -2.14 -33.54
C GLY A 640 11.72 -2.34 -34.23
N MET A 641 11.58 -1.92 -35.49
CA MET A 641 10.32 -2.07 -36.21
C MET A 641 10.00 -3.55 -36.45
N ASP A 642 11.00 -4.35 -36.82
CA ASP A 642 10.84 -5.80 -36.98
C ASP A 642 10.38 -6.46 -35.67
N TYR A 643 10.92 -6.02 -34.52
CA TYR A 643 10.52 -6.52 -33.21
C TYR A 643 9.10 -6.10 -32.80
N TYR A 644 8.73 -4.86 -33.10
CA TYR A 644 7.40 -4.33 -32.82
C TYR A 644 6.34 -5.10 -33.62
N LEU A 645 6.54 -5.26 -34.93
CA LEU A 645 5.62 -5.95 -35.84
C LEU A 645 5.58 -7.47 -35.62
N ALA A 646 6.62 -8.08 -35.04
CA ALA A 646 6.65 -9.52 -34.74
C ALA A 646 5.86 -9.91 -33.48
N TYR A 647 4.86 -9.12 -33.08
CA TYR A 647 4.18 -9.20 -31.77
C TYR A 647 3.85 -10.64 -31.31
N GLU A 648 3.07 -11.40 -32.09
CA GLU A 648 2.67 -12.78 -31.75
C GLU A 648 3.83 -13.80 -31.75
N ASN A 649 4.98 -13.44 -32.34
CA ASN A 649 6.09 -14.34 -32.62
C ASN A 649 7.43 -13.85 -32.05
N ARG A 650 7.42 -12.91 -31.09
CA ARG A 650 8.66 -12.37 -30.48
C ARG A 650 9.47 -13.48 -29.82
N SER A 651 10.61 -13.78 -30.43
CA SER A 651 11.48 -14.88 -30.01
C SER A 651 12.62 -14.42 -29.11
N ALA A 652 13.14 -15.34 -28.29
CA ALA A 652 14.37 -15.10 -27.52
C ALA A 652 15.57 -14.77 -28.44
N ALA A 653 15.58 -15.28 -29.68
CA ALA A 653 16.62 -14.99 -30.66
C ALA A 653 16.59 -13.51 -31.13
N GLN A 654 15.40 -12.90 -31.26
CA GLN A 654 15.29 -11.48 -31.57
C GLN A 654 15.76 -10.62 -30.39
N ARG A 655 15.36 -10.95 -29.15
CA ARG A 655 15.88 -10.25 -27.95
C ARG A 655 17.39 -10.33 -27.84
N ALA A 656 17.99 -11.49 -28.16
CA ALA A 656 19.43 -11.66 -28.17
C ALA A 656 20.15 -10.75 -29.20
N GLN A 657 19.47 -10.28 -30.26
CA GLN A 657 20.06 -9.31 -31.19
C GLN A 657 20.20 -7.92 -30.56
N PHE A 658 19.21 -7.49 -29.76
CA PHE A 658 19.31 -6.25 -28.98
C PHE A 658 20.40 -6.36 -27.91
N ASP A 659 20.44 -7.47 -27.19
CA ASP A 659 21.47 -7.72 -26.18
C ASP A 659 22.88 -7.69 -26.79
N ALA A 660 23.08 -8.37 -27.93
CA ALA A 660 24.34 -8.34 -28.67
C ALA A 660 24.71 -6.94 -29.18
N ALA A 661 23.72 -6.13 -29.58
CA ALA A 661 23.94 -4.75 -30.01
C ALA A 661 24.35 -3.82 -28.86
N LEU A 662 24.01 -4.16 -27.62
CA LEU A 662 24.26 -3.37 -26.41
C LEU A 662 25.38 -3.96 -25.54
N ASN A 663 25.97 -5.09 -25.94
CA ASN A 663 26.94 -5.83 -25.14
C ASN A 663 28.13 -4.93 -24.74
N ASP A 664 28.41 -4.85 -23.44
CA ASP A 664 29.41 -3.97 -22.81
C ASP A 664 29.18 -2.45 -22.98
N LEU A 665 28.09 -2.03 -23.65
CA LEU A 665 27.77 -0.62 -23.91
C LEU A 665 26.78 -0.01 -22.90
N ALA A 666 25.86 -0.81 -22.35
CA ALA A 666 24.79 -0.31 -21.49
C ALA A 666 24.97 -0.74 -20.02
N PRO A 667 24.90 0.18 -19.05
CA PRO A 667 24.66 -0.17 -17.65
C PRO A 667 23.34 -0.97 -17.58
N ARG A 668 23.38 -2.15 -16.96
CA ARG A 668 22.23 -3.05 -16.87
C ARG A 668 22.06 -3.58 -15.45
N VAL A 669 20.83 -3.99 -15.14
CA VAL A 669 20.54 -4.77 -13.95
C VAL A 669 20.81 -6.23 -14.28
N GLU A 670 21.72 -6.86 -13.55
CA GLU A 670 21.96 -8.30 -13.67
C GLU A 670 20.87 -9.04 -12.89
N THR A 671 20.18 -9.98 -13.52
CA THR A 671 19.04 -10.63 -12.88
C THR A 671 18.71 -12.01 -13.44
N THR A 672 18.09 -12.85 -12.60
CA THR A 672 17.44 -14.10 -13.02
C THR A 672 15.99 -13.93 -13.45
N ALA A 673 15.44 -12.70 -13.38
CA ALA A 673 14.08 -12.39 -13.79
C ALA A 673 13.84 -12.72 -15.27
N SER A 674 12.61 -13.11 -15.60
CA SER A 674 12.23 -13.35 -16.99
C SER A 674 11.87 -12.03 -17.69
N HIS A 675 11.86 -12.03 -19.02
CA HIS A 675 11.35 -10.90 -19.84
C HIS A 675 9.88 -10.48 -19.56
N LYS A 676 9.15 -11.24 -18.74
CA LYS A 676 7.79 -10.93 -18.26
C LYS A 676 7.76 -10.29 -16.87
N THR A 677 8.91 -9.84 -16.41
CA THR A 677 9.08 -9.09 -15.17
C THR A 677 9.70 -7.74 -15.53
N GLY A 678 9.11 -6.65 -15.05
CA GLY A 678 9.71 -5.32 -15.17
C GLY A 678 10.59 -5.05 -13.96
N ILE A 679 11.72 -4.38 -14.17
CA ILE A 679 12.59 -3.86 -13.11
C ILE A 679 12.89 -2.40 -13.42
N THR A 680 12.54 -1.50 -12.50
CA THR A 680 12.83 -0.06 -12.62
C THR A 680 13.56 0.43 -11.37
N LEU A 681 14.61 1.22 -11.57
CA LEU A 681 15.43 1.75 -10.49
C LEU A 681 15.08 3.20 -10.21
N TYR A 682 15.04 3.58 -8.92
CA TYR A 682 14.88 4.97 -8.49
C TYR A 682 15.89 5.33 -7.39
N ALA A 683 16.15 6.61 -7.22
CA ALA A 683 16.96 7.14 -6.11
C ALA A 683 16.32 8.41 -5.54
N ASP A 684 16.44 8.59 -4.23
CA ASP A 684 16.17 9.81 -3.51
C ASP A 684 17.39 10.09 -2.61
N GLU A 685 18.33 10.89 -3.11
CA GLU A 685 19.54 11.25 -2.35
C GLU A 685 19.21 12.10 -1.12
N GLY A 686 18.14 12.90 -1.17
CA GLY A 686 17.70 13.73 -0.04
C GLY A 686 17.20 12.90 1.13
N ALA A 687 16.49 11.81 0.84
CA ALA A 687 16.05 10.82 1.83
C ALA A 687 17.08 9.70 2.10
N GLY A 688 18.16 9.62 1.31
CA GLY A 688 19.16 8.56 1.42
C GLY A 688 18.65 7.17 1.03
N ARG A 689 17.72 7.09 0.06
CA ARG A 689 17.04 5.85 -0.36
C ARG A 689 17.27 5.53 -1.83
N PHE A 690 17.56 4.27 -2.12
CA PHE A 690 17.65 3.69 -3.45
C PHE A 690 16.59 2.62 -3.59
N PHE A 691 15.89 2.57 -4.71
CA PHE A 691 14.71 1.73 -4.88
C PHE A 691 14.82 0.81 -6.09
N MET A 692 14.22 -0.37 -5.97
CA MET A 692 13.99 -1.29 -7.07
C MET A 692 12.51 -1.67 -7.11
N ASP A 693 11.80 -1.19 -8.13
CA ASP A 693 10.43 -1.56 -8.39
C ASP A 693 10.44 -2.79 -9.32
N VAL A 694 9.81 -3.87 -8.87
CA VAL A 694 9.71 -5.13 -9.60
C VAL A 694 8.24 -5.46 -9.82
N ASN A 695 7.78 -5.51 -11.07
CA ASN A 695 6.39 -5.80 -11.40
C ASN A 695 6.27 -7.07 -12.27
N ASN A 696 5.28 -7.91 -11.99
CA ASN A 696 5.04 -9.13 -12.74
C ASN A 696 3.89 -8.94 -13.73
N VAL A 697 4.15 -9.26 -15.00
CA VAL A 697 3.16 -9.19 -16.07
C VAL A 697 2.96 -10.56 -16.73
N ASP A 698 3.44 -11.66 -16.14
CA ASP A 698 3.26 -13.03 -16.62
C ASP A 698 1.85 -13.56 -16.30
N ILE A 699 0.90 -13.19 -17.15
CA ILE A 699 -0.50 -13.62 -17.07
C ILE A 699 -0.88 -14.51 -18.26
N ASP A 700 -1.61 -15.60 -18.02
CA ASP A 700 -2.27 -16.34 -19.10
C ASP A 700 -3.59 -15.62 -19.45
N ILE A 701 -3.69 -15.07 -20.66
CA ILE A 701 -4.85 -14.30 -21.10
C ILE A 701 -6.13 -15.13 -21.30
N ASN A 702 -6.04 -16.46 -21.34
CA ASN A 702 -7.22 -17.33 -21.47
C ASN A 702 -7.79 -17.73 -20.11
N SER A 703 -6.92 -17.92 -19.11
CA SER A 703 -7.34 -18.30 -17.76
C SER A 703 -7.30 -17.16 -16.74
N TYR A 704 -6.72 -16.01 -17.12
CA TYR A 704 -6.43 -14.85 -16.25
C TYR A 704 -5.68 -15.23 -14.98
N THR A 705 -4.83 -16.25 -15.09
CA THR A 705 -4.00 -16.73 -13.98
C THR A 705 -2.61 -16.14 -14.10
N VAL A 706 -2.16 -15.51 -13.02
CA VAL A 706 -0.79 -15.00 -12.92
C VAL A 706 0.14 -16.15 -12.57
N THR A 707 1.24 -16.24 -13.32
CA THR A 707 2.35 -17.12 -12.96
C THR A 707 3.33 -16.30 -12.14
N GLY A 708 3.43 -16.60 -10.84
CA GLY A 708 4.41 -15.97 -9.96
C GLY A 708 5.83 -16.12 -10.51
N THR A 709 6.68 -15.13 -10.28
CA THR A 709 8.03 -15.07 -10.88
C THR A 709 8.96 -16.23 -10.47
N GLY A 710 8.62 -16.95 -9.39
CA GLY A 710 9.61 -17.75 -8.67
C GLY A 710 10.64 -16.85 -7.97
N SER A 711 11.69 -17.44 -7.39
CA SER A 711 12.74 -16.63 -6.76
C SER A 711 13.54 -15.87 -7.82
N VAL A 712 13.74 -14.58 -7.58
CA VAL A 712 14.45 -13.67 -8.48
C VAL A 712 15.66 -13.10 -7.75
N GLU A 713 16.85 -13.25 -8.33
CA GLU A 713 18.04 -12.52 -7.90
C GLU A 713 18.18 -11.24 -8.75
N ILE A 714 18.51 -10.13 -8.10
CA ILE A 714 18.72 -8.83 -8.74
C ILE A 714 20.02 -8.24 -8.20
N GLU A 715 20.88 -7.79 -9.11
CA GLU A 715 22.11 -7.05 -8.82
C GLU A 715 22.13 -5.74 -9.62
N ALA A 716 22.34 -4.63 -8.92
CA ALA A 716 22.38 -3.29 -9.50
C ALA A 716 23.53 -2.46 -8.94
N GLU A 717 24.00 -1.50 -9.75
CA GLU A 717 24.97 -0.49 -9.34
C GLU A 717 24.34 0.43 -8.29
N LEU A 718 25.02 0.61 -7.16
CA LEU A 718 24.61 1.53 -6.11
C LEU A 718 24.90 2.98 -6.52
N PRO A 719 24.03 3.94 -6.14
CA PRO A 719 24.39 5.35 -6.16
C PRO A 719 25.68 5.60 -5.37
N ALA A 720 26.53 6.50 -5.85
CA ALA A 720 27.85 6.78 -5.26
C ALA A 720 27.82 7.12 -3.75
N TRP A 721 26.70 7.66 -3.26
CA TRP A 721 26.50 8.01 -1.85
C TRP A 721 26.13 6.81 -0.95
N LEU A 722 25.71 5.67 -1.51
CA LEU A 722 25.54 4.39 -0.80
C LEU A 722 26.74 3.45 -0.91
N CYS A 723 27.66 3.71 -1.84
CA CYS A 723 28.85 2.90 -2.04
C CYS A 723 29.67 2.72 -0.74
N GLY A 724 29.90 1.47 -0.34
CA GLY A 724 30.68 1.11 0.84
C GLY A 724 30.01 1.43 2.18
N LYS A 725 28.72 1.75 2.20
CA LYS A 725 27.92 1.88 3.43
C LYS A 725 27.44 0.52 3.92
N ASP A 726 27.12 0.42 5.21
CA ASP A 726 26.35 -0.71 5.72
C ASP A 726 24.90 -0.49 5.31
N LEU A 727 24.28 -1.47 4.65
CA LEU A 727 22.98 -1.30 3.98
C LEU A 727 21.89 -2.05 4.73
N GLN A 728 20.71 -1.44 4.80
CA GLN A 728 19.47 -2.13 5.16
C GLN A 728 18.54 -2.19 3.95
N VAL A 729 17.72 -3.24 3.92
CA VAL A 729 16.76 -3.47 2.85
C VAL A 729 15.37 -3.66 3.46
N LYS A 730 14.41 -2.88 2.96
CA LYS A 730 12.98 -2.97 3.29
C LYS A 730 12.20 -3.32 2.03
N VAL A 731 10.99 -3.82 2.22
CA VAL A 731 10.09 -4.17 1.11
C VAL A 731 8.69 -3.66 1.39
N VAL A 732 8.05 -3.12 0.36
CA VAL A 732 6.62 -2.83 0.33
C VAL A 732 6.01 -3.59 -0.84
N SER A 733 4.86 -4.21 -0.62
CA SER A 733 4.23 -5.06 -1.61
C SER A 733 2.74 -5.20 -1.29
N PRO A 734 1.85 -5.20 -2.30
CA PRO A 734 0.45 -5.58 -2.11
C PRO A 734 0.30 -7.09 -1.83
N ASP A 735 1.37 -7.87 -2.07
CA ASP A 735 1.48 -9.30 -1.81
C ASP A 735 2.45 -9.58 -0.64
N ASP A 736 2.37 -10.74 0.01
CA ASP A 736 3.32 -11.15 1.06
C ASP A 736 4.69 -11.55 0.46
N ALA A 737 5.51 -10.56 0.07
CA ALA A 737 6.83 -10.77 -0.52
C ALA A 737 7.94 -10.71 0.54
N MET A 738 8.91 -11.63 0.46
CA MET A 738 10.09 -11.67 1.31
C MET A 738 11.35 -11.31 0.52
N ILE A 739 12.26 -10.56 1.13
CA ILE A 739 13.55 -10.20 0.57
C ILE A 739 14.70 -10.65 1.45
N ASN A 740 15.77 -11.15 0.83
CA ASN A 740 17.04 -11.41 1.48
C ASN A 740 18.14 -10.61 0.78
N LEU A 741 18.91 -9.84 1.56
CA LEU A 741 20.17 -9.28 1.09
C LEU A 741 21.19 -10.42 0.98
N ILE A 742 21.66 -10.71 -0.23
CA ILE A 742 22.64 -11.78 -0.49
C ILE A 742 24.04 -11.25 -0.29
N ASP A 743 24.33 -10.09 -0.88
CA ASP A 743 25.64 -9.46 -0.84
C ASP A 743 25.53 -7.93 -0.86
N ALA A 744 26.28 -7.29 0.02
CA ALA A 744 26.55 -5.85 0.04
C ALA A 744 28.07 -5.58 0.03
N ALA A 745 28.90 -6.59 -0.25
CA ALA A 745 30.34 -6.58 -0.02
C ALA A 745 31.18 -5.98 -1.14
N ASP A 746 30.63 -5.75 -2.34
CA ASP A 746 31.31 -4.90 -3.32
C ASP A 746 31.05 -3.43 -2.99
N THR A 747 32.06 -2.56 -3.13
CA THR A 747 31.90 -1.14 -2.82
C THR A 747 30.87 -0.45 -3.71
N ASN A 748 30.47 -1.05 -4.84
CA ASN A 748 29.68 -0.38 -5.88
C ASN A 748 28.36 -1.08 -6.27
N HIS A 749 28.07 -2.28 -5.81
CA HIS A 749 26.88 -3.04 -6.21
C HIS A 749 26.13 -3.60 -5.01
N VAL A 750 24.84 -3.84 -5.19
CA VAL A 750 23.99 -4.51 -4.21
C VAL A 750 23.29 -5.69 -4.86
N LYS A 751 23.31 -6.85 -4.19
CA LYS A 751 22.66 -8.08 -4.66
C LYS A 751 21.60 -8.57 -3.68
N ILE A 752 20.39 -8.74 -4.17
CA ILE A 752 19.21 -9.18 -3.40
C ILE A 752 18.57 -10.43 -4.01
N ALA A 753 17.90 -11.23 -3.17
CA ALA A 753 17.01 -12.31 -3.57
C ALA A 753 15.59 -12.00 -3.10
N LEU A 754 14.65 -12.01 -4.04
CA LEU A 754 13.22 -11.91 -3.81
C LEU A 754 12.58 -13.30 -3.84
N SER A 755 11.58 -13.53 -2.98
CA SER A 755 10.65 -14.64 -3.13
C SER A 755 9.79 -14.47 -4.39
N SER A 756 8.91 -15.43 -4.69
CA SER A 756 7.97 -15.29 -5.81
C SER A 756 7.14 -14.01 -5.66
N ILE A 757 7.00 -13.29 -6.77
CA ILE A 757 6.24 -12.05 -6.88
C ILE A 757 5.03 -12.32 -7.76
N ASP A 758 3.84 -11.99 -7.26
CA ASP A 758 2.61 -12.16 -8.02
C ASP A 758 2.26 -10.87 -8.76
N ARG A 759 2.37 -9.69 -8.14
CA ARG A 759 2.00 -8.41 -8.77
C ARG A 759 3.13 -7.40 -8.77
N TYR A 760 3.61 -7.03 -7.60
CA TYR A 760 4.53 -5.91 -7.44
C TYR A 760 5.36 -6.00 -6.16
N VAL A 761 6.60 -5.55 -6.21
CA VAL A 761 7.45 -5.36 -5.04
C VAL A 761 8.23 -4.05 -5.20
N GLY A 762 8.15 -3.18 -4.21
CA GLY A 762 9.06 -2.06 -4.04
C GLY A 762 10.14 -2.38 -3.02
N VAL A 763 11.38 -2.56 -3.48
CA VAL A 763 12.54 -2.73 -2.60
C VAL A 763 13.10 -1.36 -2.27
N ILE A 764 13.38 -1.10 -0.99
CA ILE A 764 13.98 0.14 -0.51
C ILE A 764 15.32 -0.22 0.14
N ILE A 765 16.38 0.41 -0.34
CA ILE A 765 17.77 0.21 0.10
C ILE A 765 18.27 1.53 0.64
N GLU A 766 18.72 1.55 1.89
CA GLU A 766 19.20 2.76 2.56
C GLU A 766 20.36 2.42 3.49
N GLU A 767 21.10 3.43 3.95
CA GLU A 767 22.17 3.23 4.93
C GLU A 767 21.54 2.70 6.25
N ALA A 768 22.11 1.63 6.78
CA ALA A 768 21.73 1.10 8.08
C ALA A 768 22.12 2.12 9.15
N VAL A 769 21.20 2.42 10.05
CA VAL A 769 21.49 3.37 11.12
C VAL A 769 22.15 2.63 12.28
N HIS A 770 23.32 3.10 12.69
CA HIS A 770 24.09 2.47 13.75
C HIS A 770 23.85 3.11 15.11
N TRP A 771 23.71 2.27 16.13
CA TRP A 771 23.99 2.70 17.50
C TRP A 771 25.49 2.73 17.74
N ALA A 772 25.96 3.87 18.25
CA ALA A 772 27.30 4.03 18.81
C ALA A 772 27.54 2.91 19.83
N ASP A 773 28.65 2.19 19.71
CA ASP A 773 29.09 1.29 20.77
C ASP A 773 29.60 2.14 21.94
N PRO A 774 28.87 2.25 23.07
CA PRO A 774 29.41 2.96 24.21
C PRO A 774 30.55 2.09 24.74
N GLY A 775 31.78 2.51 24.49
CA GLY A 775 32.95 1.88 25.09
C GLY A 775 32.76 1.75 26.60
N HIS A 776 32.31 0.57 27.04
CA HIS A 776 32.03 0.20 28.42
C HIS A 776 30.97 1.07 29.13
N SER A 777 29.69 0.72 28.90
CA SER A 777 28.50 1.07 29.70
C SER A 777 28.01 2.53 29.61
N GLY A 778 26.97 2.77 28.80
CA GLY A 778 26.32 4.08 28.65
C GLY A 778 24.79 4.01 28.80
N SER A 779 24.18 5.16 29.13
CA SER A 779 22.74 5.36 28.99
C SER A 779 22.39 5.74 27.55
N TRP A 780 21.18 5.43 27.11
CA TRP A 780 20.65 5.84 25.82
C TRP A 780 20.31 7.34 25.86
N ASN A 781 20.76 8.05 24.84
CA ASN A 781 20.45 9.44 24.58
C ASN A 781 20.39 9.65 23.05
N VAL A 782 19.28 10.19 22.57
CA VAL A 782 19.03 10.37 21.14
C VAL A 782 20.10 11.22 20.42
N ALA A 783 20.77 12.14 21.11
CA ALA A 783 21.78 13.00 20.49
C ALA A 783 23.17 12.35 20.36
N THR A 784 23.47 11.32 21.14
CA THR A 784 24.84 10.77 21.25
C THR A 784 24.95 9.30 20.88
N ASN A 785 23.85 8.57 20.90
CA ASN A 785 23.87 7.12 20.66
C ASN A 785 23.66 6.75 19.20
N TRP A 786 23.26 7.67 18.34
CA TRP A 786 23.09 7.41 16.91
C TRP A 786 24.27 7.95 16.12
N ILE A 787 24.79 7.16 15.18
CA ILE A 787 25.89 7.57 14.29
C ILE A 787 25.44 7.39 12.83
N PRO A 788 25.48 8.46 12.00
CA PRO A 788 25.89 9.84 12.31
C PRO A 788 24.75 10.76 12.83
N SER A 789 23.48 10.36 12.70
CA SER A 789 22.31 11.15 13.11
C SER A 789 21.18 10.26 13.63
N ALA A 790 20.38 10.78 14.56
CA ALA A 790 19.18 10.10 15.04
C ALA A 790 18.17 9.93 13.89
N PRO A 791 17.66 8.73 13.63
CA PRO A 791 16.75 8.50 12.52
C PRO A 791 15.30 8.77 12.91
N ALA A 792 14.42 8.76 11.90
CA ALA A 792 12.99 8.73 12.12
C ALA A 792 12.57 7.39 12.78
N ALA A 793 11.44 7.41 13.50
CA ALA A 793 10.98 6.28 14.33
C ALA A 793 10.73 4.99 13.53
N ASP A 794 10.56 5.08 12.21
CA ASP A 794 10.36 3.98 11.25
C ASP A 794 11.66 3.32 10.76
N ASN A 795 12.83 3.84 11.15
CA ASN A 795 14.11 3.31 10.67
C ASN A 795 14.64 2.15 11.51
N GLY A 796 15.27 1.20 10.82
CA GLY A 796 16.00 0.11 11.42
C GLY A 796 17.28 0.53 12.13
N VAL A 797 17.65 -0.22 13.17
CA VAL A 797 18.81 0.08 14.01
C VAL A 797 19.70 -1.13 14.16
N VAL A 798 20.99 -0.96 13.89
CA VAL A 798 22.02 -1.97 14.16
C VAL A 798 22.93 -1.53 15.29
N TRP A 799 22.98 -2.32 16.37
CA TRP A 799 23.98 -2.21 17.43
C TRP A 799 25.08 -3.26 17.23
N ASN A 800 26.22 -2.83 16.69
CA ASN A 800 27.43 -3.64 16.60
C ASN A 800 28.22 -3.56 17.91
N TYR A 801 28.14 -4.57 18.77
CA TYR A 801 28.77 -4.54 20.09
C TYR A 801 30.16 -5.19 20.10
N ALA A 802 31.15 -4.52 20.72
CA ALA A 802 32.51 -5.03 20.92
C ALA A 802 32.61 -6.16 21.98
N PRO A 803 33.70 -6.95 21.98
CA PRO A 803 34.07 -7.78 23.12
C PRO A 803 34.21 -6.93 24.39
N GLY A 804 33.85 -7.47 25.56
CA GLY A 804 33.96 -6.73 26.84
C GLY A 804 32.63 -6.52 27.57
N ASN A 805 31.55 -7.15 27.11
CA ASN A 805 30.24 -7.14 27.76
C ASN A 805 29.59 -5.74 27.85
N PRO A 806 29.52 -4.98 26.74
CA PRO A 806 28.98 -3.63 26.76
C PRO A 806 27.47 -3.63 27.07
N SER A 807 27.02 -2.61 27.80
CA SER A 807 25.62 -2.41 28.17
C SER A 807 25.08 -1.10 27.63
N ILE A 808 23.88 -1.13 27.05
CA ILE A 808 23.10 0.07 26.74
C ILE A 808 21.90 0.11 27.68
N THR A 809 21.72 1.23 28.39
CA THR A 809 20.57 1.42 29.29
C THR A 809 19.60 2.46 28.76
N ILE A 810 18.40 2.06 28.36
CA ILE A 810 17.29 2.96 28.00
C ILE A 810 16.60 3.43 29.27
N ASN A 811 16.80 4.70 29.59
CA ASN A 811 16.23 5.41 30.75
C ASN A 811 15.27 6.54 30.35
N GLU A 812 15.12 6.79 29.05
CA GLU A 812 14.17 7.72 28.42
C GLU A 812 13.46 6.98 27.27
N PRO A 813 12.28 7.44 26.79
CA PRO A 813 11.60 6.83 25.65
C PRO A 813 12.46 6.76 24.38
N ALA A 814 12.56 5.57 23.79
CA ALA A 814 13.26 5.30 22.55
C ALA A 814 12.33 4.55 21.57
N GLU A 815 12.44 4.89 20.29
CA GLU A 815 11.65 4.31 19.20
C GLU A 815 12.56 3.94 18.02
N ALA A 816 12.21 2.85 17.34
CA ALA A 816 12.91 2.32 16.17
C ALA A 816 11.95 1.53 15.28
N GLY A 817 12.21 1.37 13.98
CA GLY A 817 11.38 0.52 13.11
C GLY A 817 11.64 -0.97 13.35
N TRP A 818 12.91 -1.34 13.52
CA TRP A 818 13.38 -2.65 13.99
C TRP A 818 14.72 -2.48 14.71
N PHE A 819 15.10 -3.43 15.56
CA PHE A 819 16.35 -3.39 16.31
C PHE A 819 17.13 -4.69 16.15
N LYS A 820 18.39 -4.59 15.71
CA LYS A 820 19.30 -5.73 15.61
C LYS A 820 20.55 -5.48 16.44
N ALA A 821 20.96 -6.47 17.25
CA ALA A 821 22.23 -6.45 17.94
C ALA A 821 23.15 -7.57 17.42
N SER A 822 24.28 -7.18 16.83
CA SER A 822 25.28 -8.09 16.26
C SER A 822 26.65 -7.92 16.90
N ARG A 823 27.43 -9.01 16.94
CA ARG A 823 28.85 -8.93 17.34
C ARG A 823 29.60 -8.11 16.29
N SER A 824 30.36 -7.11 16.73
CA SER A 824 31.28 -6.35 15.86
C SER A 824 32.31 -7.21 15.13
N ASN A 825 32.59 -8.42 15.63
CA ASN A 825 33.36 -9.45 14.94
C ASN A 825 32.64 -10.80 15.02
N SER A 826 31.94 -11.15 13.94
CA SER A 826 31.16 -12.39 13.81
C SER A 826 32.00 -13.67 13.96
N ALA A 827 33.31 -13.61 13.72
CA ALA A 827 34.22 -14.76 13.86
C ALA A 827 34.62 -15.07 15.32
N SER A 828 34.24 -14.24 16.29
CA SER A 828 34.75 -14.34 17.67
C SER A 828 33.69 -14.75 18.70
N ASN A 829 33.94 -15.83 19.44
CA ASN A 829 32.97 -16.50 20.31
C ASN A 829 32.83 -15.86 21.70
N TYR A 830 32.15 -14.71 21.81
CA TYR A 830 31.87 -14.07 23.10
C TYR A 830 30.40 -13.72 23.27
N TRP A 831 29.98 -13.62 24.55
CA TRP A 831 28.60 -13.43 24.96
C TRP A 831 28.44 -11.99 25.44
N ASN A 832 27.32 -11.33 25.12
CA ASN A 832 26.97 -10.08 25.76
C ASN A 832 25.91 -10.31 26.86
N THR A 833 26.40 -10.61 28.06
CA THR A 833 25.60 -10.78 29.28
C THR A 833 25.07 -9.48 29.88
N ALA A 834 25.60 -8.32 29.51
CA ALA A 834 25.09 -7.03 29.98
C ALA A 834 23.96 -6.52 29.07
N GLY A 835 24.21 -6.53 27.75
CA GLY A 835 23.18 -6.40 26.72
C GLY A 835 22.40 -5.08 26.74
N LEU A 836 21.15 -5.13 26.30
CA LEU A 836 20.21 -4.00 26.34
C LEU A 836 19.43 -4.04 27.64
N ARG A 837 19.45 -2.94 28.39
CA ARG A 837 18.70 -2.76 29.64
C ARG A 837 17.69 -1.64 29.47
N ILE A 838 16.45 -1.84 29.91
CA ILE A 838 15.38 -0.84 29.87
C ILE A 838 14.90 -0.63 31.30
N VAL A 839 14.92 0.61 31.78
CA VAL A 839 14.63 0.95 33.18
C VAL A 839 13.49 1.97 33.23
N ASN A 840 12.41 1.58 33.90
CA ASN A 840 11.30 2.43 34.29
C ASN A 840 11.20 2.38 35.82
N ASP A 841 11.76 3.33 36.56
CA ASP A 841 11.92 3.23 38.03
C ASP A 841 11.46 4.47 38.80
N GLY A 842 10.68 5.35 38.16
CA GLY A 842 10.18 6.61 38.74
C GLY A 842 11.21 7.74 38.74
N LEU A 843 12.51 7.45 38.63
CA LEU A 843 13.56 8.41 38.27
C LEU A 843 13.87 8.37 36.77
N SER A 844 13.59 7.25 36.13
CA SER A 844 13.67 7.00 34.69
C SER A 844 12.31 6.53 34.16
N THR A 845 11.98 6.92 32.93
CA THR A 845 10.74 6.54 32.23
C THR A 845 11.09 5.82 30.92
N GLY A 846 12.09 4.94 30.98
CA GLY A 846 12.57 4.22 29.81
C GLY A 846 11.46 3.35 29.22
N ARG A 847 11.19 3.54 27.93
CA ARG A 847 10.37 2.66 27.10
C ARG A 847 11.10 2.41 25.79
N PHE A 848 10.91 1.23 25.20
CA PHE A 848 11.43 0.93 23.87
C PHE A 848 10.34 0.35 22.98
N ALA A 849 9.87 1.15 22.02
CA ALA A 849 8.87 0.74 21.05
C ALA A 849 9.51 0.48 19.69
N VAL A 850 9.09 -0.58 19.02
CA VAL A 850 9.66 -1.04 17.76
C VAL A 850 8.57 -1.25 16.72
N GLY A 851 8.58 -0.42 15.66
CA GLY A 851 7.60 -0.45 14.57
C GLY A 851 6.16 -0.30 15.07
N ASP A 852 5.91 0.60 16.02
CA ASP A 852 4.60 0.79 16.69
C ASP A 852 4.00 -0.53 17.21
N GLY A 853 4.86 -1.42 17.73
CA GLY A 853 4.47 -2.73 18.26
C GLY A 853 4.39 -3.86 17.24
N THR A 854 4.71 -3.58 15.96
CA THR A 854 4.76 -4.59 14.89
C THR A 854 6.18 -4.99 14.50
N GLY A 855 7.17 -4.16 14.84
CA GLY A 855 8.58 -4.38 14.50
C GLY A 855 9.26 -5.46 15.33
N SER A 856 10.52 -5.77 15.02
CA SER A 856 11.26 -6.87 15.66
C SER A 856 12.51 -6.41 16.42
N ILE A 857 12.76 -7.05 17.57
CA ILE A 857 14.00 -6.96 18.34
C ILE A 857 14.77 -8.27 18.12
N ASP A 858 15.83 -8.26 17.33
CA ASP A 858 16.71 -9.39 17.07
C ASP A 858 18.10 -9.18 17.69
N MET A 859 18.33 -9.80 18.84
CA MET A 859 19.60 -9.78 19.56
C MET A 859 20.28 -11.15 19.57
N PHE A 860 19.86 -12.06 18.68
CA PHE A 860 20.40 -13.40 18.56
C PHE A 860 21.08 -13.59 17.19
N ASP A 861 22.30 -14.09 17.19
CA ASP A 861 23.11 -14.08 15.95
C ASP A 861 23.12 -15.37 15.14
N ASN A 862 22.14 -16.26 15.36
CA ASN A 862 21.98 -17.55 14.68
C ASN A 862 23.12 -18.58 14.89
N VAL A 863 24.21 -18.25 15.63
CA VAL A 863 25.36 -19.15 15.87
C VAL A 863 25.56 -19.45 17.35
N TRP A 864 24.48 -19.47 18.15
CA TRP A 864 24.47 -19.65 19.62
C TRP A 864 24.84 -18.40 20.45
N PHE A 865 25.41 -17.38 19.84
CA PHE A 865 25.81 -16.15 20.53
C PHE A 865 24.71 -15.08 20.45
N GLY A 866 24.80 -14.07 21.30
CA GLY A 866 23.81 -13.00 21.34
C GLY A 866 23.91 -12.14 22.59
N ALA A 867 23.00 -11.18 22.66
CA ALA A 867 22.90 -10.22 23.76
C ALA A 867 21.69 -10.50 24.65
N ARG A 868 21.83 -10.15 25.94
CA ARG A 868 20.73 -10.16 26.93
C ARG A 868 19.82 -8.95 26.70
N LEU A 869 18.52 -9.14 26.92
CA LEU A 869 17.57 -8.06 27.15
C LEU A 869 17.18 -8.08 28.64
N ALA A 870 17.25 -6.94 29.32
CA ALA A 870 16.90 -6.79 30.73
C ALA A 870 15.89 -5.66 30.89
N VAL A 871 14.73 -5.94 31.48
CA VAL A 871 13.68 -4.94 31.74
C VAL A 871 13.50 -4.82 33.24
N VAL A 872 13.53 -3.59 33.74
CA VAL A 872 13.39 -3.28 35.16
C VAL A 872 12.27 -2.26 35.32
N ASN A 873 11.21 -2.66 36.04
CA ASN A 873 10.01 -1.87 36.25
C ASN A 873 9.87 -1.51 37.74
N GLY A 874 9.53 -0.27 38.01
CA GLY A 874 9.38 0.37 39.31
C GLY A 874 8.26 1.41 39.31
N ASP A 875 7.28 1.27 38.42
CA ASP A 875 6.01 2.00 38.50
C ASP A 875 4.90 1.04 38.98
N GLU A 876 4.31 1.35 40.13
CA GLU A 876 3.23 0.56 40.74
C GLU A 876 1.84 0.89 40.17
N ASN A 877 1.71 1.97 39.39
CA ASN A 877 0.43 2.51 38.91
C ASN A 877 0.26 2.49 37.38
N ALA A 878 1.31 2.22 36.60
CA ALA A 878 1.25 2.27 35.14
C ALA A 878 1.26 0.86 34.52
N ALA A 879 0.19 0.53 33.79
CA ALA A 879 0.25 -0.41 32.68
C ALA A 879 0.99 0.25 31.50
N ALA A 880 2.26 0.61 31.70
CA ALA A 880 3.07 1.21 30.66
C ALA A 880 3.72 0.12 29.80
N ASP A 881 3.63 0.25 28.48
CA ASP A 881 4.36 -0.58 27.53
C ASP A 881 5.85 -0.24 27.59
N ILE A 882 6.61 -0.99 28.40
CA ILE A 882 8.05 -0.77 28.60
C ILE A 882 8.83 -1.28 27.38
N VAL A 883 8.36 -2.36 26.77
CA VAL A 883 8.86 -2.91 25.51
C VAL A 883 7.66 -3.24 24.63
N ASP A 884 7.60 -2.65 23.44
CA ASP A 884 6.53 -2.87 22.48
C ASP A 884 7.13 -3.30 21.13
N ALA A 885 6.87 -4.55 20.73
CA ALA A 885 7.42 -5.16 19.52
C ALA A 885 6.60 -6.40 19.11
N GLY A 886 6.48 -6.66 17.81
CA GLY A 886 5.77 -7.83 17.26
C GLY A 886 6.54 -9.14 17.43
N GLY A 887 7.88 -9.05 17.52
CA GLY A 887 8.74 -10.20 17.78
C GLY A 887 10.00 -9.83 18.56
N ILE A 888 10.39 -10.68 19.51
CA ILE A 888 11.59 -10.51 20.34
C ILE A 888 12.41 -11.80 20.28
N ALA A 889 13.60 -11.74 19.68
CA ALA A 889 14.57 -12.83 19.62
C ALA A 889 15.83 -12.44 20.42
N VAL A 890 16.08 -13.09 21.56
CA VAL A 890 17.19 -12.71 22.47
C VAL A 890 17.93 -13.93 23.02
N ARG A 891 19.15 -13.72 23.54
CA ARG A 891 19.89 -14.80 24.21
C ARG A 891 19.31 -15.13 25.59
N ASN A 892 19.20 -14.12 26.45
CA ASN A 892 18.59 -14.20 27.78
C ASN A 892 17.60 -13.05 27.92
N PHE A 893 16.50 -13.29 28.62
CA PHE A 893 15.53 -12.26 28.95
C PHE A 893 15.36 -12.15 30.46
N LEU A 894 15.68 -10.99 31.03
CA LEU A 894 15.65 -10.75 32.47
C LEU A 894 14.56 -9.73 32.79
N LEU A 895 13.68 -10.05 33.73
CA LEU A 895 12.65 -9.15 34.25
C LEU A 895 12.87 -8.95 35.75
N ASP A 896 12.84 -7.70 36.21
CA ASP A 896 13.26 -7.36 37.58
C ASP A 896 12.51 -6.15 38.18
N THR A 897 12.76 -5.81 39.45
CA THR A 897 12.21 -4.59 40.08
C THR A 897 13.29 -3.73 40.75
N VAL A 898 12.99 -2.45 40.98
CA VAL A 898 13.86 -1.49 41.69
C VAL A 898 13.50 -1.26 43.16
N GLY A 899 12.53 -2.00 43.73
CA GLY A 899 12.14 -1.88 45.14
C GLY A 899 11.00 -0.88 45.39
N LEU A 900 9.84 -1.20 44.82
CA LEU A 900 8.57 -0.49 44.95
C LEU A 900 8.02 -0.47 46.39
N SER A 901 7.12 0.47 46.73
CA SER A 901 6.33 0.42 47.97
C SER A 901 5.47 -0.84 48.07
N SER A 902 4.92 -1.28 46.93
CA SER A 902 4.22 -2.57 46.80
C SER A 902 5.15 -3.78 46.91
N ASN A 903 6.44 -3.60 46.63
CA ASN A 903 7.43 -4.65 46.38
C ASN A 903 7.03 -5.63 45.24
N ILE A 904 6.19 -5.22 44.27
CA ILE A 904 5.75 -6.09 43.15
C ILE A 904 5.79 -5.34 41.82
N SER A 905 6.49 -5.89 40.82
CA SER A 905 6.47 -5.43 39.43
C SER A 905 5.73 -6.39 38.52
N TYR A 906 4.91 -5.85 37.61
CA TYR A 906 4.11 -6.60 36.65
C TYR A 906 4.62 -6.41 35.22
N TYR A 907 4.56 -7.48 34.44
CA TYR A 907 4.92 -7.57 33.03
C TYR A 907 3.86 -8.41 32.32
N THR A 908 3.52 -8.05 31.08
CA THR A 908 2.53 -8.77 30.28
C THR A 908 3.10 -9.11 28.90
N HIS A 909 2.75 -10.27 28.34
CA HIS A 909 2.93 -10.61 26.93
C HIS A 909 1.57 -10.96 26.33
N GLU A 910 1.09 -10.11 25.43
CA GLU A 910 -0.28 -10.20 24.91
C GLU A 910 -0.39 -10.87 23.54
N ALA A 911 0.56 -10.63 22.64
CA ALA A 911 0.56 -11.16 21.28
C ALA A 911 1.99 -11.27 20.72
N GLY A 912 2.14 -11.83 19.51
CA GLY A 912 3.45 -11.96 18.84
C GLY A 912 4.28 -13.15 19.33
N ALA A 913 5.60 -13.08 19.11
CA ALA A 913 6.54 -14.15 19.43
C ALA A 913 7.72 -13.66 20.29
N LEU A 914 7.90 -14.25 21.47
CA LEU A 914 9.07 -14.07 22.32
C LEU A 914 9.94 -15.34 22.26
N THR A 915 11.05 -15.28 21.55
CA THR A 915 12.01 -16.37 21.40
C THR A 915 13.29 -16.06 22.17
N VAL A 916 13.59 -16.90 23.14
CA VAL A 916 14.77 -16.76 24.00
C VAL A 916 15.64 -18.00 23.85
N GLN A 917 16.95 -17.86 23.66
CA GLN A 917 17.79 -19.01 23.35
C GLN A 917 18.30 -19.75 24.59
N THR A 918 18.38 -19.06 25.73
CA THR A 918 18.95 -19.63 26.96
C THR A 918 17.95 -19.66 28.11
N GLN A 919 17.56 -18.51 28.66
CA GLN A 919 16.78 -18.47 29.90
C GLN A 919 15.95 -17.19 30.00
N ILE A 920 14.71 -17.31 30.50
CA ILE A 920 13.92 -16.21 31.04
C ILE A 920 14.08 -16.22 32.56
N GLU A 921 14.51 -15.10 33.13
CA GLU A 921 14.79 -14.94 34.57
C GLU A 921 13.84 -13.91 35.17
N LEU A 922 13.05 -14.29 36.18
CA LEU A 922 12.14 -13.39 36.91
C LEU A 922 12.70 -13.09 38.30
N GLY A 923 13.10 -11.84 38.56
CA GLY A 923 13.57 -11.39 39.88
C GLY A 923 15.04 -11.72 40.17
N GLY A 924 15.93 -11.56 39.19
CA GLY A 924 17.34 -11.93 39.30
C GLY A 924 18.25 -10.94 40.07
N VAL A 925 17.88 -9.66 40.16
CA VAL A 925 18.74 -8.59 40.74
C VAL A 925 18.03 -7.71 41.78
N SER A 926 16.78 -8.03 42.09
CA SER A 926 15.91 -7.32 43.06
C SER A 926 16.38 -7.38 44.52
N LYS A 927 15.76 -6.56 45.38
CA LYS A 927 15.99 -6.54 46.83
C LYS A 927 15.17 -7.64 47.53
N SER A 928 15.61 -8.03 48.73
CA SER A 928 14.83 -8.93 49.60
C SER A 928 13.43 -8.39 49.86
N GLY A 929 12.40 -9.21 49.61
CA GLY A 929 10.98 -8.85 49.79
C GLY A 929 10.26 -8.48 48.50
N ASP A 930 10.99 -8.31 47.40
CA ASP A 930 10.46 -7.97 46.08
C ASP A 930 9.88 -9.17 45.32
N ALA A 931 8.99 -8.87 44.38
CA ALA A 931 8.33 -9.83 43.51
C ALA A 931 8.29 -9.37 42.05
N THR A 932 8.54 -10.28 41.13
CA THR A 932 8.37 -10.05 39.69
C THR A 932 7.29 -10.97 39.14
N VAL A 933 6.28 -10.40 38.48
CA VAL A 933 5.13 -11.12 37.89
C VAL A 933 5.16 -10.94 36.38
N PHE A 934 5.21 -12.03 35.63
CA PHE A 934 5.07 -12.06 34.17
C PHE A 934 3.80 -12.79 33.78
N ARG A 935 2.88 -12.13 33.08
CA ARG A 935 1.59 -12.69 32.64
C ARG A 935 1.55 -12.82 31.12
N GLN A 936 1.40 -14.03 30.63
CA GLN A 936 1.17 -14.30 29.22
C GLN A 936 -0.33 -14.44 28.98
N THR A 937 -0.93 -13.60 28.14
CA THR A 937 -2.37 -13.66 27.81
C THR A 937 -2.65 -14.17 26.39
N ALA A 938 -1.67 -14.08 25.47
CA ALA A 938 -1.68 -14.82 24.20
C ALA A 938 -0.26 -14.97 23.62
N GLY A 939 -0.12 -15.09 22.30
CA GLY A 939 1.18 -15.23 21.63
C GLY A 939 1.93 -16.52 21.95
N THR A 940 3.22 -16.57 21.60
CA THR A 940 4.11 -17.70 21.86
C THR A 940 5.38 -17.26 22.59
N VAL A 941 5.65 -17.86 23.75
CA VAL A 941 6.90 -17.71 24.50
C VAL A 941 7.70 -18.99 24.37
N THR A 942 8.86 -18.92 23.72
CA THR A 942 9.75 -20.07 23.49
C THR A 942 11.09 -19.84 24.16
N VAL A 943 11.56 -20.81 24.96
CA VAL A 943 12.95 -20.88 25.39
C VAL A 943 13.64 -22.05 24.70
N ASN A 944 14.54 -21.78 23.77
CA ASN A 944 15.20 -22.74 22.88
C ASN A 944 16.52 -23.30 23.44
N HIS A 945 16.49 -23.81 24.68
CA HIS A 945 17.63 -24.48 25.29
C HIS A 945 17.24 -25.89 25.76
N TRP A 946 18.22 -26.75 26.05
CA TRP A 946 17.99 -28.06 26.67
C TRP A 946 17.99 -27.96 28.20
N ASP A 947 19.03 -27.38 28.80
CA ASP A 947 19.19 -27.31 30.27
C ASP A 947 18.58 -26.08 30.98
N TYR A 948 18.17 -25.05 30.22
CA TYR A 948 17.72 -23.76 30.74
C TYR A 948 16.35 -23.41 30.15
N GLY A 949 15.57 -22.59 30.84
CA GLY A 949 14.15 -22.40 30.54
C GLY A 949 13.58 -21.20 31.28
N LEU A 950 12.53 -21.38 32.05
CA LEU A 950 12.02 -20.38 32.99
C LEU A 950 12.74 -20.53 34.33
N ARG A 951 13.27 -19.44 34.85
CA ARG A 951 13.79 -19.36 36.23
C ARG A 951 12.96 -18.38 37.03
N LEU A 952 12.24 -18.91 38.01
CA LEU A 952 11.30 -18.17 38.83
C LEU A 952 11.96 -17.82 40.17
N GLY A 953 12.22 -16.53 40.37
CA GLY A 953 12.81 -15.97 41.58
C GLY A 953 14.33 -16.18 41.67
N GLN A 954 14.92 -15.56 42.69
CA GLN A 954 16.29 -15.81 43.11
C GLN A 954 16.48 -15.38 44.57
N ASN A 955 17.03 -16.26 45.42
CA ASN A 955 17.30 -15.98 46.84
C ASN A 955 16.06 -15.45 47.59
N LEU A 956 16.01 -14.15 47.92
CA LEU A 956 14.96 -13.49 48.72
C LEU A 956 13.88 -12.80 47.87
N THR A 957 13.95 -12.95 46.54
CA THR A 957 13.00 -12.37 45.58
C THR A 957 12.16 -13.47 44.96
N ARG A 958 10.84 -13.32 45.01
CA ARG A 958 9.88 -14.29 44.44
C ARG A 958 9.59 -13.98 42.98
N GLY A 959 9.58 -14.99 42.12
CA GLY A 959 9.17 -14.88 40.73
C GLY A 959 7.81 -15.54 40.51
N LYS A 960 6.96 -14.91 39.70
CA LYS A 960 5.66 -15.47 39.33
C LYS A 960 5.46 -15.42 37.82
N TYR A 961 5.28 -16.58 37.19
CA TYR A 961 4.87 -16.68 35.79
C TYR A 961 3.38 -17.05 35.76
N ILE A 962 2.56 -16.30 35.04
CA ILE A 962 1.13 -16.57 34.86
C ILE A 962 0.90 -16.92 33.39
N LEU A 963 0.54 -18.16 33.11
CA LEU A 963 0.10 -18.59 31.79
C LEU A 963 -1.43 -18.46 31.74
N ASP A 964 -1.91 -17.46 31.01
CA ASP A 964 -3.31 -17.04 30.93
C ASP A 964 -3.82 -16.97 29.48
N GLY A 965 -3.16 -17.71 28.59
CA GLY A 965 -3.47 -17.84 27.18
C GLY A 965 -2.20 -18.01 26.34
N GLY A 966 -2.33 -18.34 25.06
CA GLY A 966 -1.19 -18.59 24.17
C GLY A 966 -0.45 -19.91 24.46
N THR A 967 0.80 -19.99 23.99
CA THR A 967 1.67 -21.17 24.15
C THR A 967 2.98 -20.82 24.85
N ALA A 968 3.35 -21.58 25.88
CA ALA A 968 4.66 -21.53 26.51
C ALA A 968 5.46 -22.79 26.17
N SER A 969 6.60 -22.65 25.49
CA SER A 969 7.46 -23.75 25.04
C SER A 969 8.84 -23.66 25.67
N VAL A 970 9.04 -24.35 26.80
CA VAL A 970 10.30 -24.30 27.57
C VAL A 970 10.72 -25.70 28.01
N SER A 971 12.02 -25.97 28.02
CA SER A 971 12.56 -27.28 28.46
C SER A 971 12.71 -27.39 29.97
N THR A 972 12.74 -26.27 30.71
CA THR A 972 12.82 -26.32 32.16
C THR A 972 12.01 -25.23 32.83
N VAL A 973 11.44 -25.53 34.00
CA VAL A 973 10.89 -24.52 34.93
C VAL A 973 11.62 -24.73 36.26
N THR A 974 12.44 -23.77 36.64
CA THR A 974 13.26 -23.82 37.86
C THR A 974 12.73 -22.84 38.89
N PHE A 975 12.24 -23.34 40.02
CA PHE A 975 11.92 -22.53 41.18
C PHE A 975 13.19 -22.28 42.00
N ALA A 976 13.70 -21.05 41.96
CA ALA A 976 14.92 -20.65 42.66
C ALA A 976 14.65 -19.86 43.95
N ASN A 977 13.38 -19.68 44.31
CA ASN A 977 12.91 -19.17 45.60
C ASN A 977 11.63 -19.96 46.02
N PRO A 978 11.46 -20.31 47.30
CA PRO A 978 10.37 -21.15 47.79
C PRO A 978 8.95 -20.60 47.55
N ASP A 979 8.82 -19.27 47.52
CA ASP A 979 7.54 -18.57 47.34
C ASP A 979 7.26 -18.25 45.86
N SER A 980 8.05 -18.79 44.94
CA SER A 980 7.87 -18.59 43.51
C SER A 980 6.77 -19.50 42.96
N VAL A 981 6.01 -18.98 42.00
CA VAL A 981 4.76 -19.58 41.52
C VAL A 981 4.73 -19.62 40.00
N PHE A 982 4.42 -20.78 39.43
CA PHE A 982 3.94 -20.89 38.06
C PHE A 982 2.41 -21.01 38.11
N GLU A 983 1.69 -19.92 37.89
CA GLU A 983 0.23 -19.92 37.87
C GLU A 983 -0.25 -20.30 36.46
N PHE A 984 -0.89 -21.45 36.34
CA PHE A 984 -1.45 -21.93 35.09
C PHE A 984 -2.97 -21.69 35.10
N ASN A 985 -3.40 -20.59 34.50
CA ASN A 985 -4.80 -20.20 34.41
C ASN A 985 -5.47 -20.78 33.15
N SER A 986 -4.88 -20.50 31.98
CA SER A 986 -5.33 -21.00 30.66
C SER A 986 -4.14 -21.08 29.68
N GLY A 987 -4.35 -21.55 28.44
CA GLY A 987 -3.28 -21.71 27.44
C GLY A 987 -2.63 -23.11 27.43
N VAL A 988 -1.50 -23.24 26.72
CA VAL A 988 -0.81 -24.52 26.50
C VAL A 988 0.66 -24.44 26.93
N PHE A 989 1.11 -25.34 27.80
CA PHE A 989 2.53 -25.59 28.02
C PHE A 989 2.97 -26.75 27.10
N ALA A 990 3.83 -26.46 26.14
CA ALA A 990 4.24 -27.39 25.10
C ALA A 990 5.75 -27.32 24.88
N PRO A 991 6.59 -28.17 25.51
CA PRO A 991 8.04 -28.16 25.30
C PRO A 991 8.47 -28.48 23.86
N GLY A 992 7.53 -28.98 23.04
CA GLY A 992 7.74 -29.32 21.64
C GLY A 992 8.52 -30.62 21.52
N ALA A 993 9.48 -30.66 20.60
CA ALA A 993 10.33 -31.84 20.35
C ALA A 993 11.50 -31.95 21.34
N ARG A 994 11.21 -31.80 22.65
CA ARG A 994 12.22 -31.76 23.72
C ARG A 994 11.65 -32.32 25.01
N ASP A 995 12.52 -32.90 25.83
CA ASP A 995 12.19 -33.23 27.21
C ASP A 995 12.03 -31.96 28.04
N ALA A 996 11.15 -32.01 29.04
CA ALA A 996 10.89 -30.93 29.97
C ALA A 996 11.15 -31.35 31.42
N LEU A 997 11.71 -30.44 32.22
CA LEU A 997 11.98 -30.67 33.64
C LEU A 997 11.49 -29.50 34.50
N VAL A 998 10.51 -29.76 35.37
CA VAL A 998 10.08 -28.82 36.41
C VAL A 998 10.78 -29.19 37.70
N LYS A 999 11.61 -28.29 38.21
CA LYS A 999 12.50 -28.55 39.35
C LYS A 999 12.50 -27.43 40.35
N THR A 1000 12.89 -27.75 41.59
CA THR A 1000 13.04 -26.77 42.66
C THR A 1000 14.37 -26.89 43.37
N ALA A 1001 15.00 -25.76 43.69
CA ALA A 1001 16.18 -25.72 44.55
C ALA A 1001 15.84 -25.53 46.04
N ALA A 1002 14.61 -25.10 46.37
CA ALA A 1002 14.25 -24.64 47.72
C ALA A 1002 12.76 -24.77 48.11
N GLY A 1003 11.90 -25.32 47.25
CA GLY A 1003 10.42 -25.23 47.30
C GLY A 1003 9.86 -24.38 46.14
N GLY A 1004 8.59 -24.55 45.80
CA GLY A 1004 7.90 -23.80 44.74
C GLY A 1004 6.60 -24.49 44.32
N SER A 1005 5.68 -23.77 43.68
CA SER A 1005 4.38 -24.33 43.31
C SER A 1005 3.95 -24.02 41.86
N VAL A 1006 3.37 -25.02 41.21
CA VAL A 1006 2.53 -24.86 40.03
C VAL A 1006 1.09 -24.72 40.52
N GLN A 1007 0.50 -23.55 40.34
CA GLN A 1007 -0.85 -23.26 40.83
C GLN A 1007 -1.84 -23.32 39.67
N LEU A 1008 -2.81 -24.22 39.74
CA LEU A 1008 -3.90 -24.30 38.77
C LEU A 1008 -4.96 -23.25 39.14
N ALA A 1009 -5.09 -22.20 38.32
CA ALA A 1009 -5.98 -21.06 38.57
C ALA A 1009 -7.19 -21.05 37.62
N GLY A 1010 -8.35 -20.60 38.10
CA GLY A 1010 -9.64 -20.56 37.40
C GLY A 1010 -10.46 -21.84 37.54
N THR A 1011 -11.49 -21.99 36.70
CA THR A 1011 -12.36 -23.20 36.63
C THR A 1011 -12.20 -24.01 35.33
N GLY A 1012 -11.27 -23.60 34.46
CA GLY A 1012 -11.06 -24.19 33.14
C GLY A 1012 -10.11 -25.39 33.12
N THR A 1013 -9.87 -25.91 31.92
CA THR A 1013 -8.86 -26.94 31.66
C THR A 1013 -7.55 -26.33 31.18
N ARG A 1014 -6.42 -26.77 31.71
CA ARG A 1014 -5.07 -26.29 31.36
C ARG A 1014 -4.26 -27.41 30.71
N GLU A 1015 -3.60 -27.15 29.58
CA GLU A 1015 -3.03 -28.22 28.75
C GLU A 1015 -1.51 -28.33 28.86
N PHE A 1016 -1.02 -29.51 29.26
CA PHE A 1016 0.34 -29.99 29.00
C PHE A 1016 0.34 -30.84 27.73
N ARG A 1017 0.99 -30.35 26.66
CA ARG A 1017 1.13 -31.08 25.39
C ARG A 1017 2.55 -31.61 25.24
N ILE A 1018 2.70 -32.93 25.31
CA ILE A 1018 4.01 -33.60 25.28
C ILE A 1018 4.06 -34.49 24.03
N GLU A 1019 4.96 -34.16 23.10
CA GLU A 1019 5.06 -34.86 21.83
C GLU A 1019 5.61 -36.29 21.98
N SER A 1020 5.29 -37.17 21.03
CA SER A 1020 5.74 -38.57 21.06
C SER A 1020 7.27 -38.67 21.07
N GLY A 1021 7.81 -39.51 21.94
CA GLY A 1021 9.26 -39.70 22.10
C GLY A 1021 9.92 -38.81 23.16
N TYR A 1022 9.18 -37.89 23.78
CA TYR A 1022 9.69 -36.98 24.81
C TYR A 1022 8.96 -37.15 26.15
N SER A 1023 9.58 -36.71 27.24
CA SER A 1023 9.01 -36.72 28.58
C SER A 1023 8.97 -35.33 29.23
N MET A 1024 8.04 -35.14 30.17
CA MET A 1024 8.03 -34.01 31.11
C MET A 1024 8.11 -34.57 32.53
N GLN A 1025 9.16 -34.25 33.25
CA GLN A 1025 9.40 -34.73 34.61
C GLN A 1025 9.19 -33.60 35.63
N LEU A 1026 8.53 -33.92 36.74
CA LEU A 1026 8.43 -33.05 37.92
C LEU A 1026 9.27 -33.64 39.04
N GLU A 1027 10.29 -32.90 39.50
CA GLU A 1027 11.17 -33.35 40.58
C GLU A 1027 10.44 -33.35 41.95
N PRO A 1028 10.84 -34.23 42.89
CA PRO A 1028 10.34 -34.24 44.25
C PRO A 1028 10.46 -32.87 44.92
N GLY A 1029 9.37 -32.38 45.51
CA GLY A 1029 9.30 -31.08 46.21
C GLY A 1029 8.67 -29.94 45.42
N VAL A 1030 8.30 -30.15 44.15
CA VAL A 1030 7.40 -29.25 43.41
C VAL A 1030 5.96 -29.63 43.73
N THR A 1031 5.16 -28.68 44.23
CA THR A 1031 3.72 -28.91 44.46
C THR A 1031 2.89 -28.47 43.25
N ILE A 1032 1.97 -29.31 42.77
CA ILE A 1032 0.89 -28.88 41.89
C ILE A 1032 -0.38 -28.83 42.73
N ALA A 1033 -0.96 -27.66 42.90
CA ALA A 1033 -2.18 -27.50 43.67
C ALA A 1033 -3.13 -26.54 42.96
N ASP A 1034 -4.42 -26.68 43.22
CA ASP A 1034 -5.35 -25.61 42.91
C ASP A 1034 -4.96 -24.35 43.69
N LYS A 1035 -5.08 -23.19 43.03
CA LYS A 1035 -4.90 -21.90 43.69
C LYS A 1035 -5.94 -21.77 44.82
N PRO A 1036 -5.58 -21.25 46.01
CA PRO A 1036 -6.50 -21.22 47.14
C PRO A 1036 -7.85 -20.58 46.81
N GLY A 1037 -8.95 -21.34 46.96
CA GLY A 1037 -10.31 -20.90 46.69
C GLY A 1037 -10.78 -21.06 45.23
N GLU A 1038 -9.96 -21.68 44.38
CA GLU A 1038 -10.24 -22.01 42.98
C GLU A 1038 -10.13 -23.54 42.80
N SER A 1039 -10.62 -24.09 41.68
CA SER A 1039 -10.52 -25.52 41.39
C SER A 1039 -10.50 -25.74 39.88
N GLY A 1040 -9.58 -26.54 39.35
CA GLY A 1040 -9.82 -27.04 37.99
C GLY A 1040 -8.94 -28.19 37.54
N THR A 1041 -8.90 -28.39 36.22
CA THR A 1041 -8.42 -29.63 35.63
C THR A 1041 -7.11 -29.42 34.88
N LEU A 1042 -6.09 -30.21 35.20
CA LEU A 1042 -4.90 -30.33 34.37
C LEU A 1042 -5.16 -31.38 33.28
N ARG A 1043 -5.03 -31.03 32.01
CA ARG A 1043 -5.14 -31.94 30.87
C ARG A 1043 -3.78 -32.24 30.29
N LYS A 1044 -3.51 -33.52 30.05
CA LYS A 1044 -2.32 -34.01 29.36
C LYS A 1044 -2.71 -34.51 27.97
N THR A 1045 -2.10 -33.97 26.93
CA THR A 1045 -2.26 -34.35 25.50
C THR A 1045 -0.91 -34.72 24.88
N GLY A 1046 -0.92 -35.24 23.64
CA GLY A 1046 0.28 -35.65 22.92
C GLY A 1046 0.80 -37.03 23.34
N GLY A 1047 1.54 -37.67 22.43
CA GLY A 1047 1.97 -39.07 22.56
C GLY A 1047 3.10 -39.35 23.56
N GLY A 1048 3.70 -38.32 24.18
CA GLY A 1048 4.83 -38.44 25.11
C GLY A 1048 4.44 -38.84 26.54
N THR A 1049 5.37 -38.69 27.48
CA THR A 1049 5.21 -39.13 28.89
C THR A 1049 5.18 -37.95 29.86
N LEU A 1050 4.20 -37.88 30.76
CA LEU A 1050 4.27 -37.04 31.97
C LEU A 1050 4.73 -37.91 33.15
N GLU A 1051 5.85 -37.55 33.77
CA GLU A 1051 6.48 -38.28 34.87
C GLU A 1051 6.33 -37.48 36.18
N LEU A 1052 5.68 -38.10 37.15
CA LEU A 1052 5.44 -37.56 38.49
C LEU A 1052 6.26 -38.40 39.49
N ASP A 1053 7.45 -37.94 39.85
CA ASP A 1053 8.35 -38.68 40.76
C ASP A 1053 7.82 -38.76 42.19
N ASP A 1054 6.97 -37.82 42.59
CA ASP A 1054 6.17 -37.86 43.82
C ASP A 1054 4.85 -37.10 43.60
N ALA A 1055 3.77 -37.81 43.34
CA ALA A 1055 2.45 -37.19 43.14
C ALA A 1055 1.66 -37.06 44.44
N SER A 1056 2.26 -37.30 45.61
CA SER A 1056 1.59 -37.14 46.91
C SER A 1056 1.17 -35.70 47.20
N GLY A 1057 1.69 -34.72 46.45
CA GLY A 1057 1.34 -33.31 46.54
C GLY A 1057 0.33 -32.84 45.47
N ILE A 1058 -0.22 -33.74 44.65
CA ILE A 1058 -1.07 -33.40 43.50
C ILE A 1058 -2.51 -33.90 43.75
N SER A 1059 -3.38 -33.03 44.24
CA SER A 1059 -4.82 -33.29 44.45
C SER A 1059 -5.67 -32.73 43.30
N GLY A 1060 -6.97 -33.09 43.24
CA GLY A 1060 -7.90 -32.56 42.23
C GLY A 1060 -8.04 -33.47 41.00
N MET A 1061 -8.28 -32.91 39.81
CA MET A 1061 -8.56 -33.67 38.58
C MET A 1061 -7.44 -33.55 37.53
N ILE A 1062 -6.96 -34.69 37.03
CA ILE A 1062 -6.08 -34.75 35.84
C ILE A 1062 -6.79 -35.53 34.71
N ASP A 1063 -6.86 -34.93 33.53
CA ASP A 1063 -7.44 -35.48 32.30
C ASP A 1063 -6.34 -35.91 31.31
N VAL A 1064 -6.00 -37.19 31.27
CA VAL A 1064 -4.93 -37.75 30.42
C VAL A 1064 -5.54 -38.30 29.13
N ARG A 1065 -5.46 -37.53 28.04
CA ARG A 1065 -6.13 -37.88 26.77
C ARG A 1065 -5.33 -38.83 25.88
N GLU A 1066 -4.02 -38.65 25.83
CA GLU A 1066 -3.09 -39.36 24.95
C GLU A 1066 -1.77 -39.69 25.68
N GLY A 1067 -0.94 -40.58 25.12
CA GLY A 1067 0.39 -40.93 25.62
C GLY A 1067 0.39 -41.57 27.02
N MET A 1068 1.41 -41.30 27.84
CA MET A 1068 1.59 -41.95 29.15
C MET A 1068 1.62 -40.94 30.32
N LEU A 1069 1.02 -41.30 31.44
CA LEU A 1069 1.27 -40.72 32.77
C LEU A 1069 1.99 -41.79 33.61
N SER A 1070 3.14 -41.46 34.17
CA SER A 1070 3.91 -42.33 35.06
C SER A 1070 3.98 -41.70 36.44
N ALA A 1071 3.59 -42.44 37.48
CA ALA A 1071 3.62 -41.96 38.86
C ALA A 1071 4.08 -43.05 39.83
N THR A 1072 4.86 -42.66 40.83
CA THR A 1072 5.36 -43.52 41.91
C THR A 1072 4.39 -43.59 43.10
N THR A 1073 3.79 -42.46 43.44
CA THR A 1073 2.75 -42.25 44.46
C THR A 1073 1.56 -41.52 43.82
N LEU A 1074 0.37 -41.53 44.42
CA LEU A 1074 -0.78 -40.70 44.01
C LEU A 1074 -1.39 -40.06 45.26
N HIS A 1075 -1.78 -38.78 45.19
CA HIS A 1075 -2.46 -38.12 46.31
C HIS A 1075 -3.79 -38.82 46.61
N PRO A 1076 -4.18 -38.95 47.90
CA PRO A 1076 -5.49 -39.45 48.31
C PRO A 1076 -6.70 -38.58 47.92
N ASP A 1077 -6.57 -37.59 47.05
CA ASP A 1077 -7.72 -36.76 46.60
C ASP A 1077 -7.64 -36.56 45.08
N LEU A 1078 -6.90 -37.44 44.40
CA LEU A 1078 -6.63 -37.34 42.97
C LEU A 1078 -7.65 -38.15 42.17
N TYR A 1079 -8.24 -37.47 41.18
CA TYR A 1079 -9.14 -38.03 40.18
C TYR A 1079 -8.42 -38.04 38.82
N LEU A 1080 -8.19 -39.23 38.27
CA LEU A 1080 -7.65 -39.36 36.92
C LEU A 1080 -8.76 -39.74 35.95
N LEU A 1081 -9.00 -38.89 34.94
CA LEU A 1081 -9.77 -39.24 33.75
C LEU A 1081 -8.78 -39.71 32.69
N ILE A 1082 -8.92 -40.96 32.25
CA ILE A 1082 -8.03 -41.60 31.29
C ILE A 1082 -8.79 -41.72 29.97
N GLY A 1083 -8.24 -41.14 28.89
CA GLY A 1083 -8.73 -41.29 27.53
C GLY A 1083 -8.07 -42.49 26.83
N ALA A 1084 -7.47 -42.27 25.65
CA ALA A 1084 -6.68 -43.29 24.96
C ALA A 1084 -5.26 -43.47 25.55
N ALA A 1085 -5.03 -42.95 26.75
CA ALA A 1085 -3.74 -42.90 27.40
C ALA A 1085 -3.44 -44.14 28.25
N VAL A 1086 -2.20 -44.23 28.72
CA VAL A 1086 -1.72 -45.27 29.65
C VAL A 1086 -1.32 -44.61 30.97
N VAL A 1087 -1.83 -45.11 32.09
CA VAL A 1087 -1.31 -44.78 33.42
C VAL A 1087 -0.41 -45.92 33.89
N SER A 1088 0.85 -45.63 34.17
CA SER A 1088 1.85 -46.58 34.65
C SER A 1088 2.10 -46.34 36.13
N LEU A 1089 1.95 -47.39 36.95
CA LEU A 1089 2.18 -47.35 38.40
C LEU A 1089 3.46 -48.13 38.72
N SER A 1090 4.38 -47.55 39.49
CA SER A 1090 5.64 -48.23 39.83
C SER A 1090 5.66 -48.88 41.21
N GLU A 1091 4.71 -48.57 42.10
CA GLU A 1091 4.56 -49.16 43.45
C GLU A 1091 3.11 -49.61 43.74
N ASN A 1092 2.87 -50.17 44.93
CA ASN A 1092 1.54 -50.58 45.38
C ASN A 1092 0.75 -49.34 45.85
N ILE A 1093 -0.34 -49.02 45.15
CA ILE A 1093 -1.18 -47.86 45.44
C ILE A 1093 -2.57 -48.33 45.88
N ALA A 1094 -3.11 -47.71 46.93
CA ALA A 1094 -4.48 -47.98 47.38
C ALA A 1094 -5.49 -47.27 46.46
N VAL A 1095 -6.43 -48.03 45.89
CA VAL A 1095 -7.46 -47.50 44.98
C VAL A 1095 -8.84 -47.73 45.59
N ARG A 1096 -9.65 -46.67 45.72
CA ARG A 1096 -11.01 -46.72 46.30
C ARG A 1096 -12.02 -47.26 45.28
N ALA A 1097 -11.91 -46.83 44.03
CA ALA A 1097 -12.76 -47.27 42.94
C ALA A 1097 -12.06 -47.05 41.59
N LEU A 1098 -12.05 -48.07 40.73
CA LEU A 1098 -11.50 -48.00 39.38
C LEU A 1098 -12.57 -48.43 38.37
N SER A 1099 -12.79 -47.63 37.33
CA SER A 1099 -13.69 -47.94 36.24
C SER A 1099 -12.96 -47.91 34.90
N PHE A 1100 -13.15 -48.97 34.10
CA PHE A 1100 -12.58 -49.11 32.74
C PHE A 1100 -13.59 -48.77 31.63
N ASP A 1101 -14.79 -48.31 31.98
CA ASP A 1101 -15.89 -48.04 31.05
C ASP A 1101 -16.54 -46.66 31.28
N GLY A 1102 -15.78 -45.73 31.84
CA GLY A 1102 -16.24 -44.35 32.08
C GLY A 1102 -17.24 -44.22 33.22
N GLY A 1103 -17.15 -45.08 34.23
CA GLY A 1103 -17.96 -45.05 35.46
C GLY A 1103 -19.19 -45.95 35.45
N GLN A 1104 -19.38 -46.80 34.42
CA GLN A 1104 -20.54 -47.69 34.31
C GLN A 1104 -20.40 -48.93 35.19
N SER A 1105 -19.17 -49.45 35.35
CA SER A 1105 -18.83 -50.52 36.28
C SER A 1105 -17.54 -50.18 37.05
N TRP A 1106 -17.49 -50.65 38.30
CA TRP A 1106 -16.42 -50.33 39.24
C TRP A 1106 -15.78 -51.61 39.80
N ALA A 1107 -14.45 -51.69 39.73
CA ALA A 1107 -13.67 -52.70 40.43
C ALA A 1107 -13.71 -52.45 41.95
N SER A 1108 -13.59 -53.51 42.74
CA SER A 1108 -13.56 -53.42 44.20
C SER A 1108 -12.33 -52.67 44.69
N ALA A 1109 -12.47 -51.99 45.83
CA ALA A 1109 -11.36 -51.32 46.49
C ALA A 1109 -10.24 -52.33 46.85
N GLY A 1110 -8.99 -51.93 46.66
CA GLY A 1110 -7.83 -52.77 46.94
C GLY A 1110 -6.52 -52.08 46.60
N SER A 1111 -5.42 -52.72 46.96
CA SER A 1111 -4.09 -52.30 46.53
C SER A 1111 -3.85 -52.74 45.08
N TRP A 1112 -3.40 -51.83 44.22
CA TRP A 1112 -3.01 -52.08 42.83
C TRP A 1112 -1.51 -51.85 42.68
N GLY A 1113 -0.80 -52.78 42.07
CA GLY A 1113 0.65 -52.65 41.88
C GLY A 1113 1.19 -53.50 40.74
N ALA A 1114 2.49 -53.40 40.47
CA ALA A 1114 3.14 -54.14 39.39
C ALA A 1114 3.03 -55.67 39.58
N PRO A 1115 3.05 -56.49 38.50
CA PRO A 1115 3.02 -57.94 38.57
C PRO A 1115 4.06 -58.51 39.55
N GLY A 1116 3.59 -59.26 40.56
CA GLY A 1116 4.43 -59.83 41.60
C GLY A 1116 4.70 -58.95 42.83
N SER A 1117 4.06 -57.79 42.94
CA SER A 1117 4.24 -56.86 44.07
C SER A 1117 3.50 -57.22 45.36
N GLY A 1118 2.63 -58.24 45.31
CA GLY A 1118 1.78 -58.65 46.44
C GLY A 1118 0.53 -57.79 46.66
N ALA A 1119 0.20 -56.90 45.71
CA ALA A 1119 -1.04 -56.14 45.69
C ALA A 1119 -2.27 -57.03 45.45
N ASP A 1120 -3.47 -56.56 45.85
CA ASP A 1120 -4.74 -57.28 45.63
C ASP A 1120 -5.04 -57.48 44.13
N TYR A 1121 -4.54 -56.54 43.31
CA TYR A 1121 -4.65 -56.54 41.85
C TYR A 1121 -3.30 -56.20 41.21
N ASP A 1122 -2.80 -57.06 40.33
CA ASP A 1122 -1.46 -56.93 39.75
C ASP A 1122 -1.49 -56.49 38.28
N SER A 1123 -1.12 -55.23 38.01
CA SER A 1123 -0.96 -54.69 36.66
C SER A 1123 0.12 -53.62 36.59
N PHE A 1124 0.99 -53.70 35.58
CA PHE A 1124 2.04 -52.71 35.34
C PHE A 1124 1.50 -51.47 34.60
N ARG A 1125 0.29 -51.56 34.03
CA ARG A 1125 -0.34 -50.52 33.22
C ARG A 1125 -1.86 -50.55 33.37
N LEU A 1126 -2.46 -49.40 33.61
CA LEU A 1126 -3.89 -49.17 33.43
C LEU A 1126 -4.07 -48.56 32.04
N GLY A 1127 -4.61 -49.34 31.10
CA GLY A 1127 -4.86 -48.90 29.73
C GLY A 1127 -6.36 -48.91 29.40
N GLY A 1128 -6.78 -47.96 28.57
CA GLY A 1128 -8.17 -47.81 28.13
C GLY A 1128 -8.86 -46.57 28.72
N SER A 1129 -9.97 -46.16 28.09
CA SER A 1129 -10.75 -45.00 28.55
C SER A 1129 -11.47 -45.32 29.85
N GLY A 1130 -11.22 -44.57 30.92
CA GLY A 1130 -11.72 -44.89 32.26
C GLY A 1130 -11.54 -43.78 33.28
N MET A 1131 -12.00 -44.03 34.52
CA MET A 1131 -11.89 -43.12 35.64
C MET A 1131 -11.27 -43.85 36.84
N LEU A 1132 -10.22 -43.27 37.43
CA LEU A 1132 -9.56 -43.76 38.64
C LEU A 1132 -9.78 -42.75 39.78
N GLN A 1133 -10.29 -43.23 40.92
CA GLN A 1133 -10.47 -42.44 42.15
C GLN A 1133 -9.63 -43.00 43.30
N VAL A 1134 -8.79 -42.14 43.89
CA VAL A 1134 -7.86 -42.47 44.99
C VAL A 1134 -8.30 -41.69 46.25
N VAL A 1135 -8.78 -42.32 47.36
CA VAL A 1135 -9.17 -41.58 48.61
C VAL A 1135 -8.93 -42.28 49.97
N SER A 1136 -8.64 -41.45 51.01
CA SER A 1136 -8.41 -41.66 52.47
C SER A 1136 -9.65 -41.58 53.42
N ASP A 1137 -9.43 -41.87 54.71
CA ASP A 1137 -10.31 -42.19 55.87
C ASP A 1137 -11.54 -41.30 56.27
N ALA A 1138 -12.14 -40.48 55.40
CA ALA A 1138 -13.31 -39.65 55.75
C ALA A 1138 -14.65 -40.38 55.56
N ILE A 1139 -15.05 -41.22 56.53
CA ILE A 1139 -16.35 -41.93 56.55
C ILE A 1139 -17.04 -41.67 57.90
N PRO A 1140 -18.37 -41.39 57.95
CA PRO A 1140 -19.11 -41.43 59.22
C PRO A 1140 -18.87 -42.78 59.93
N PRO A 1141 -18.57 -42.82 61.24
CA PRO A 1141 -18.26 -44.07 61.93
C PRO A 1141 -19.38 -45.10 61.73
N GLU A 1142 -19.02 -46.37 61.52
CA GLU A 1142 -19.99 -47.46 61.31
C GLU A 1142 -21.08 -47.51 62.39
N ALA A 1143 -20.73 -47.12 63.63
CA ALA A 1143 -21.67 -47.00 64.74
C ALA A 1143 -22.74 -45.90 64.58
N TRP A 1144 -22.40 -44.76 63.94
CA TRP A 1144 -23.38 -43.72 63.59
C TRP A 1144 -24.24 -44.18 62.41
N THR A 1145 -23.62 -44.77 61.39
CA THR A 1145 -24.32 -45.31 60.22
C THR A 1145 -25.35 -46.37 60.60
N ALA A 1146 -25.00 -47.27 61.52
CA ALA A 1146 -25.91 -48.29 62.04
C ALA A 1146 -26.99 -47.74 62.99
N LEU A 1147 -26.82 -46.51 63.51
CA LEU A 1147 -27.82 -45.83 64.33
C LEU A 1147 -28.88 -45.13 63.46
N GLN A 1148 -28.46 -44.49 62.36
CA GLN A 1148 -29.33 -43.68 61.50
C GLN A 1148 -30.01 -44.49 60.40
N PHE A 1149 -29.40 -45.57 59.90
CA PHE A 1149 -29.90 -46.31 58.75
C PHE A 1149 -30.24 -47.77 59.08
N SER A 1150 -31.37 -48.25 58.57
CA SER A 1150 -31.70 -49.68 58.62
C SER A 1150 -30.77 -50.49 57.69
N PRO A 1151 -30.55 -51.79 57.94
CA PRO A 1151 -29.74 -52.64 57.07
C PRO A 1151 -30.17 -52.64 55.59
N ALA A 1152 -31.46 -52.43 55.32
CA ALA A 1152 -31.97 -52.33 53.95
C ALA A 1152 -31.55 -51.03 53.26
N GLN A 1153 -31.55 -49.90 53.98
CA GLN A 1153 -31.11 -48.59 53.46
C GLN A 1153 -29.60 -48.57 53.21
N ILE A 1154 -28.82 -49.21 54.08
CA ILE A 1154 -27.38 -49.40 53.89
C ILE A 1154 -27.11 -50.21 52.61
N ALA A 1155 -27.85 -51.29 52.40
CA ALA A 1155 -27.68 -52.16 51.23
C ALA A 1155 -27.97 -51.48 49.88
N VAL A 1156 -28.87 -50.49 49.86
CA VAL A 1156 -29.18 -49.70 48.64
C VAL A 1156 -28.31 -48.43 48.51
N GLY A 1157 -27.36 -48.22 49.42
CA GLY A 1157 -26.39 -47.13 49.35
C GLY A 1157 -26.89 -45.77 49.83
N LEU A 1158 -28.01 -45.72 50.55
CA LEU A 1158 -28.54 -44.47 51.13
C LEU A 1158 -27.70 -43.95 52.29
N SER A 1159 -26.87 -44.81 52.89
CA SER A 1159 -25.97 -44.47 54.00
C SER A 1159 -24.56 -44.08 53.56
N LYS A 1160 -24.34 -43.85 52.25
CA LYS A 1160 -23.03 -43.42 51.73
C LYS A 1160 -22.71 -42.01 52.24
N ASP A 1161 -21.44 -41.74 52.48
CA ASP A 1161 -20.92 -40.44 52.93
C ASP A 1161 -21.48 -39.26 52.11
N ASN A 1162 -21.57 -39.42 50.79
CA ASN A 1162 -22.07 -38.40 49.87
C ASN A 1162 -23.57 -38.53 49.49
N ALA A 1163 -24.32 -39.39 50.17
CA ALA A 1163 -25.76 -39.53 49.92
C ALA A 1163 -26.55 -38.54 50.80
N ASP A 1164 -27.62 -37.99 50.24
CA ASP A 1164 -28.61 -37.11 50.87
C ASP A 1164 -29.98 -37.80 50.76
N PRO A 1165 -30.33 -38.68 51.71
CA PRO A 1165 -31.50 -39.56 51.55
C PRO A 1165 -32.82 -38.91 51.98
N ASP A 1166 -32.80 -37.80 52.72
CA ASP A 1166 -33.99 -37.02 53.08
C ASP A 1166 -34.20 -35.77 52.21
N GLY A 1167 -33.20 -35.38 51.42
CA GLY A 1167 -33.29 -34.39 50.35
C GLY A 1167 -33.20 -32.95 50.84
N ASP A 1168 -32.55 -32.71 51.98
CA ASP A 1168 -32.41 -31.37 52.56
C ASP A 1168 -31.20 -30.59 52.00
N GLY A 1169 -30.39 -31.25 51.16
CA GLY A 1169 -29.23 -30.68 50.49
C GLY A 1169 -27.91 -30.92 51.21
N PHE A 1170 -27.89 -31.63 52.34
CA PHE A 1170 -26.68 -32.03 53.04
C PHE A 1170 -26.45 -33.54 52.92
N ASP A 1171 -25.19 -33.94 52.69
CA ASP A 1171 -24.85 -35.36 52.65
C ASP A 1171 -24.65 -35.94 54.05
N ASN A 1172 -24.67 -37.27 54.14
CA ASN A 1172 -24.52 -38.00 55.40
C ASN A 1172 -23.24 -37.66 56.19
N TRP A 1173 -22.17 -37.20 55.52
CA TRP A 1173 -20.97 -36.73 56.22
C TRP A 1173 -21.22 -35.40 56.90
N HIS A 1174 -21.82 -34.43 56.20
CA HIS A 1174 -22.19 -33.15 56.79
C HIS A 1174 -23.19 -33.34 57.94
N GLU A 1175 -24.14 -34.26 57.78
CA GLU A 1175 -25.12 -34.64 58.82
C GLU A 1175 -24.44 -35.22 60.07
N TYR A 1176 -23.44 -36.09 59.89
CA TYR A 1176 -22.64 -36.61 60.99
C TYR A 1176 -21.89 -35.51 61.74
N VAL A 1177 -21.24 -34.59 61.00
CA VAL A 1177 -20.49 -33.47 61.60
C VAL A 1177 -21.45 -32.51 62.31
N ALA A 1178 -22.61 -32.19 61.73
CA ALA A 1178 -23.61 -31.31 62.33
C ALA A 1178 -24.35 -31.95 63.53
N GLY A 1179 -24.36 -33.28 63.62
CA GLY A 1179 -25.07 -34.03 64.65
C GLY A 1179 -26.58 -34.08 64.39
N THR A 1180 -26.95 -34.03 63.12
CA THR A 1180 -28.32 -34.03 62.62
C THR A 1180 -28.73 -35.44 62.16
N ASP A 1181 -30.05 -35.66 61.99
CA ASP A 1181 -30.62 -36.93 61.56
C ASP A 1181 -30.73 -36.94 60.03
N PRO A 1182 -29.91 -37.74 59.32
CA PRO A 1182 -29.84 -37.73 57.86
C PRO A 1182 -31.08 -38.34 57.18
N THR A 1183 -32.08 -38.77 57.95
CA THR A 1183 -33.33 -39.32 57.43
C THR A 1183 -34.52 -38.39 57.66
N ASN A 1184 -34.28 -37.20 58.19
CA ASN A 1184 -35.30 -36.22 58.53
C ASN A 1184 -34.86 -34.81 58.11
N ALA A 1185 -35.37 -34.36 56.96
CA ALA A 1185 -35.06 -33.05 56.39
C ALA A 1185 -35.44 -31.83 57.27
N GLU A 1186 -36.19 -32.02 58.38
CA GLU A 1186 -36.42 -30.96 59.37
C GLU A 1186 -35.31 -30.87 60.43
N SER A 1187 -34.45 -31.89 60.53
CA SER A 1187 -33.33 -31.97 61.46
C SER A 1187 -32.10 -31.24 60.89
N VAL A 1188 -32.18 -29.93 60.70
CA VAL A 1188 -31.07 -29.16 60.11
C VAL A 1188 -30.35 -28.28 61.14
N LEU A 1189 -29.06 -28.06 60.96
CA LEU A 1189 -28.34 -27.01 61.68
C LEU A 1189 -28.70 -25.65 61.05
N GLN A 1190 -29.65 -24.95 61.66
CA GLN A 1190 -30.15 -23.68 61.13
C GLN A 1190 -29.94 -22.52 62.11
N LEU A 1191 -29.28 -21.47 61.63
CA LEU A 1191 -29.20 -20.17 62.31
C LEU A 1191 -30.50 -19.37 62.07
N SER A 1192 -31.12 -18.93 63.16
CA SER A 1192 -32.40 -18.22 63.19
C SER A 1192 -32.28 -16.92 64.01
N GLY A 1193 -33.20 -15.98 63.81
CA GLY A 1193 -33.22 -14.69 64.52
C GLY A 1193 -32.91 -13.49 63.63
N GLU A 1194 -33.02 -12.29 64.20
CA GLU A 1194 -32.78 -11.02 63.52
C GLU A 1194 -31.88 -10.15 64.40
N PHE A 1195 -31.02 -9.33 63.76
CA PHE A 1195 -30.08 -8.48 64.48
C PHE A 1195 -30.77 -7.62 65.57
N PRO A 1196 -30.23 -7.58 66.80
CA PRO A 1196 -28.96 -8.17 67.24
C PRO A 1196 -29.04 -9.63 67.76
N ASP A 1197 -30.20 -10.27 67.80
CA ASP A 1197 -30.43 -11.54 68.50
C ASP A 1197 -30.48 -12.73 67.52
N LEU A 1198 -29.46 -13.58 67.55
CA LEU A 1198 -29.35 -14.81 66.76
C LEU A 1198 -29.45 -16.04 67.67
N TRP A 1199 -29.96 -17.15 67.14
CA TRP A 1199 -30.05 -18.42 67.85
C TRP A 1199 -30.01 -19.64 66.93
N PHE A 1200 -29.51 -20.77 67.43
CA PHE A 1200 -29.57 -22.08 66.76
C PHE A 1200 -29.52 -23.23 67.78
N ALA A 1201 -29.98 -24.42 67.40
CA ALA A 1201 -29.88 -25.61 68.24
C ALA A 1201 -28.45 -26.17 68.23
N THR A 1202 -27.95 -26.63 69.38
CA THR A 1202 -26.62 -27.24 69.49
C THR A 1202 -26.71 -28.72 69.86
N GLN A 1203 -25.69 -29.50 69.49
CA GLN A 1203 -25.54 -30.90 69.88
C GLN A 1203 -24.38 -31.08 70.86
N THR A 1204 -24.54 -32.01 71.81
CA THR A 1204 -23.49 -32.31 72.78
C THR A 1204 -22.26 -32.87 72.08
N GLY A 1205 -21.07 -32.36 72.39
CA GLY A 1205 -19.81 -32.86 71.82
C GLY A 1205 -19.54 -32.35 70.39
N ARG A 1206 -20.03 -31.16 70.06
CA ARG A 1206 -19.71 -30.39 68.85
C ARG A 1206 -19.19 -29.01 69.24
N LEU A 1207 -18.31 -28.44 68.44
CA LEU A 1207 -17.85 -27.06 68.59
C LEU A 1207 -18.44 -26.20 67.48
N TYR A 1208 -19.07 -25.09 67.85
CA TYR A 1208 -19.69 -24.16 66.91
C TYR A 1208 -18.92 -22.84 66.86
N ALA A 1209 -18.73 -22.31 65.66
CA ALA A 1209 -18.15 -21.00 65.41
C ALA A 1209 -19.13 -20.14 64.62
N VAL A 1210 -19.54 -19.00 65.17
CA VAL A 1210 -20.42 -18.05 64.49
C VAL A 1210 -19.58 -16.94 63.92
N PHE A 1211 -19.79 -16.63 62.65
CA PHE A 1211 -19.08 -15.59 61.92
C PHE A 1211 -20.04 -14.51 61.46
N VAL A 1212 -19.51 -13.30 61.33
CA VAL A 1212 -20.19 -12.14 60.75
C VAL A 1212 -19.36 -11.58 59.59
N SER A 1213 -20.04 -11.13 58.54
CA SER A 1213 -19.46 -10.37 57.44
C SER A 1213 -20.36 -9.20 57.08
N THR A 1214 -19.78 -8.04 56.79
CA THR A 1214 -20.54 -6.89 56.29
C THR A 1214 -20.68 -6.91 54.75
N ASN A 1215 -20.04 -7.87 54.06
CA ASN A 1215 -20.10 -7.97 52.59
C ASN A 1215 -19.91 -9.42 52.11
N LEU A 1216 -21.00 -10.07 51.66
CA LEU A 1216 -21.00 -11.43 51.11
C LEU A 1216 -20.06 -11.63 49.91
N GLN A 1217 -19.84 -10.61 49.07
CA GLN A 1217 -18.98 -10.73 47.89
C GLN A 1217 -17.49 -10.79 48.26
N SER A 1218 -17.10 -10.17 49.38
CA SER A 1218 -15.69 -10.09 49.80
C SER A 1218 -15.11 -11.42 50.29
N ARG A 1219 -15.99 -12.39 50.62
CA ARG A 1219 -15.66 -13.68 51.27
C ARG A 1219 -14.86 -13.55 52.58
N GLN A 1220 -14.70 -12.35 53.16
CA GLN A 1220 -14.05 -12.15 54.46
C GLN A 1220 -15.07 -12.27 55.59
N TRP A 1221 -14.85 -13.25 56.48
CA TRP A 1221 -15.70 -13.56 57.63
C TRP A 1221 -14.90 -13.40 58.92
N SER A 1222 -15.47 -12.68 59.88
CA SER A 1222 -14.87 -12.48 61.21
C SER A 1222 -15.60 -13.34 62.23
N VAL A 1223 -14.88 -14.05 63.10
CA VAL A 1223 -15.48 -14.83 64.19
C VAL A 1223 -16.17 -13.88 65.16
N LEU A 1224 -17.47 -14.05 65.34
CA LEU A 1224 -18.27 -13.37 66.35
C LEU A 1224 -18.14 -14.06 67.71
N THR A 1225 -18.27 -15.39 67.75
CA THR A 1225 -18.07 -16.20 68.96
C THR A 1225 -17.87 -17.68 68.63
N ASN A 1226 -17.27 -18.43 69.56
CA ASN A 1226 -17.20 -19.89 69.52
C ASN A 1226 -17.87 -20.46 70.78
N SER A 1227 -18.60 -21.56 70.65
CA SER A 1227 -19.22 -22.24 71.79
C SER A 1227 -19.26 -23.75 71.60
N GLU A 1228 -19.01 -24.49 72.67
CA GLU A 1228 -19.30 -25.92 72.73
C GLU A 1228 -20.82 -26.13 72.81
N GLY A 1229 -21.31 -27.11 72.06
CA GLY A 1229 -22.71 -27.52 72.09
C GLY A 1229 -23.02 -28.39 73.29
N ASN A 1230 -24.19 -28.17 73.88
CA ASN A 1230 -24.64 -28.85 75.10
C ASN A 1230 -26.03 -29.49 74.95
N GLY A 1231 -26.57 -29.54 73.73
CA GLY A 1231 -27.91 -30.08 73.46
C GLY A 1231 -29.05 -29.06 73.61
N ALA A 1232 -28.78 -27.83 74.05
CA ALA A 1232 -29.78 -26.76 74.15
C ALA A 1232 -29.65 -25.72 73.02
N GLY A 1233 -30.65 -24.86 72.87
CA GLY A 1233 -30.57 -23.71 71.97
C GLY A 1233 -29.52 -22.70 72.46
N PHE A 1234 -28.61 -22.29 71.58
CA PHE A 1234 -27.59 -21.29 71.83
C PHE A 1234 -28.04 -19.95 71.25
N SER A 1235 -28.01 -18.88 72.06
CA SER A 1235 -28.40 -17.53 71.64
C SER A 1235 -27.23 -16.57 71.77
N ILE A 1236 -27.07 -15.70 70.78
CA ILE A 1236 -25.97 -14.75 70.62
C ILE A 1236 -26.56 -13.36 70.38
N ILE A 1237 -26.04 -12.36 71.09
CA ILE A 1237 -26.36 -10.95 70.86
C ILE A 1237 -25.16 -10.30 70.18
N ASP A 1238 -25.29 -9.92 68.91
CA ASP A 1238 -24.26 -9.15 68.20
C ASP A 1238 -24.35 -7.67 68.57
N THR A 1239 -23.34 -7.17 69.29
CA THR A 1239 -23.30 -5.77 69.76
C THR A 1239 -22.53 -4.83 68.81
N ASN A 1240 -22.04 -5.34 67.67
CA ASN A 1240 -21.30 -4.55 66.70
C ASN A 1240 -22.23 -3.59 65.93
N ARG A 1241 -21.83 -2.33 65.79
CA ARG A 1241 -22.66 -1.24 65.22
C ARG A 1241 -22.52 -1.12 63.70
N PHE A 1242 -22.82 -2.19 62.96
CA PHE A 1242 -22.90 -2.14 61.49
C PHE A 1242 -24.36 -1.90 61.05
N MET A 1243 -24.58 -1.21 59.91
CA MET A 1243 -25.93 -0.91 59.43
C MET A 1243 -26.66 -2.13 58.83
N GLN A 1244 -25.92 -3.12 58.31
CA GLN A 1244 -26.37 -4.44 57.87
C GLN A 1244 -25.21 -5.44 58.04
N GLY A 1245 -25.52 -6.71 58.31
CA GLY A 1245 -24.54 -7.78 58.47
C GLY A 1245 -25.11 -9.14 58.07
N TYR A 1246 -24.25 -10.02 57.57
CA TYR A 1246 -24.54 -11.39 57.19
C TYR A 1246 -23.88 -12.34 58.18
N TYR A 1247 -24.57 -13.41 58.54
CA TYR A 1247 -24.12 -14.36 59.57
C TYR A 1247 -24.05 -15.77 59.02
N LYS A 1248 -23.08 -16.55 59.50
CA LYS A 1248 -23.03 -18.01 59.27
C LYS A 1248 -22.58 -18.72 60.54
N VAL A 1249 -22.93 -19.99 60.66
CA VAL A 1249 -22.45 -20.89 61.73
C VAL A 1249 -21.70 -22.05 61.09
N ASP A 1250 -20.50 -22.31 61.57
CA ASP A 1250 -19.73 -23.51 61.24
C ASP A 1250 -19.75 -24.46 62.44
N VAL A 1251 -19.76 -25.77 62.18
CA VAL A 1251 -19.73 -26.84 63.18
C VAL A 1251 -18.57 -27.77 62.91
N LEU A 1252 -17.86 -28.16 63.98
CA LEU A 1252 -16.72 -29.06 63.92
C LEU A 1252 -16.88 -30.19 64.94
N LEU A 1253 -16.34 -31.35 64.59
CA LEU A 1253 -16.05 -32.40 65.56
C LEU A 1253 -14.87 -31.92 66.44
N PRO A 1254 -14.93 -32.10 67.77
CA PRO A 1254 -13.86 -31.69 68.67
C PRO A 1254 -12.53 -32.43 68.42
#